data_AF-A0AA88AC66-F1
#
_entry.id   AF-A0AA88AC66-F1
#
_cell.length_a   1.000
_cell.length_b   1.000
_cell.length_c   1.000
_cell.angle_alpha   90.00
_cell.angle_beta   90.00
_cell.angle_gamma   90.00
#
_symmetry.space_group_name_H-M   'P 1'
#
loop_
_entity.id
_entity.type
_entity.pdbx_description
1 polymer ?
#
loop_
_entity_poly.entity_id
_entity_poly.type
_entity_poly.pdbx_seq_one_letter_code
_entity_poly.pdbx_strand_id
1 'polypeptide(L)'
;MTPLSHRTSAVFFSVAIPLLAVIISFSLLRNSRPRASPTAAPARNTTSPEVDRKNNYIVRFTEYRIAREHGEYLQSRLRSPGWGWIVRRNPATRFPTDFGLVWIEESAREGVVREMERLGMVKDVSVDASYRRGLLREGKKRRRRGARIGAFVDGKKRPGKIFTAMSFSEGGEGDGDSDGESNSSFSWRRELLADRSQVTSLFGADALWAKGFTGSKVKMAVFDTGIRGNHPHFRNIKERTNWTNEDTLNDNLGHGTFVAGVVAGVDVECRGFAPDTEIYAFRVFTDAQVWEITANNIIMVSAIGNDGPLYGTLNNPADQSDVIGVGGIDYSDHIASFSSRGMSTWELPHGYGRVKPDVVAYGRDIMGSKISTGCKSLSGTSVASPVVAGMVCLLVSVIPETSRKHILNPASMKQALVEGAAKLAGPNIYEQGAGRVDLLASYEILKSYQPRASIFPSVLDYTDCPYFWPFCRQPLYAGAMPVIFNATILNGMGVNGYVESPPTWHPSDEEGNLLSIHFTYSEVIWPWTGYLALHMQIKEEGAQFSGDIEGNVTLRVYSPPAQGEKDRRNSTCVLQLKLKVVPTPPRSKRILWDQFHNIKYPPGYIPRDSLDVRNDILDWHGDHLHTNFHIMFNMLRDADYYIETLGSPFTCFDAHQYGTLLLVDLEDEYFQEEIEKLRDDVINTGLGLAVFSEWYNVDTMVKMRFFDDNTRSWWTPVTGGANVPALNDLLAPFGIAFGDKILNGDFTIDGEQSRYASGTDIVRFPGGGYVHSFPFLDSSESGATQNLLRASDMSTADSPILGLIEAGEGHIAVYGDSNCLDSSHMVTNCYWLLRKILDFTSRGIKDPVLFSKSAKQDSPLYMDNNQLPSRRTDVNFSAYSAVIGKELICGSDSRFEIWGTKGYNLEVRGRNRKLPGYPVIDLGKGLNSSIRTSDLRRPKLNVNGKRESLGNKYLGLLYTDELDVPVLAATHWIVPLLIAVTGLLVFLSFWRIRQKRRRRRKETTSSQRRSFPAPPPPLPSPAAQSPLLRPCSAFETMPAKDSSFDKEKSLELFLSIGLDERTARNTIANNKVTANLVAVVNEANLTDGCSRTVGNLLYTVATKYPSNSLVHRPTLLEYVVSSKIKTPAQLEAAFSFFAAIGSEDFKLDEFEEACGVGMTDLQTIMLLL
;
A
#
# COMPACT_ATOMS: atom_id res chain seq x y z
N MET A 1 -6.81 78.47 3.30
CA MET A 1 -6.84 79.26 4.54
C MET A 1 -5.72 78.80 5.45
N THR A 2 -5.17 79.74 6.20
CA THR A 2 -4.16 79.60 7.27
C THR A 2 -4.84 79.33 8.63
N PRO A 3 -4.13 79.11 9.77
CA PRO A 3 -2.85 78.41 10.00
C PRO A 3 -2.80 77.63 11.36
N LEU A 4 -1.57 77.35 11.86
CA LEU A 4 -1.17 77.25 13.29
C LEU A 4 -1.57 75.98 14.11
N SER A 5 -0.79 75.51 15.11
CA SER A 5 0.53 75.96 15.62
C SER A 5 1.34 74.93 16.44
N HIS A 6 2.68 74.98 16.29
CA HIS A 6 3.72 74.93 17.36
C HIS A 6 4.00 73.63 18.16
N ARG A 7 5.27 73.19 18.31
CA ARG A 7 6.39 73.63 19.22
C ARG A 7 6.06 73.43 20.72
N THR A 8 6.93 72.97 21.62
CA THR A 8 8.40 72.66 21.68
C THR A 8 8.61 71.60 22.80
N SER A 9 9.75 70.94 23.13
CA SER A 9 11.21 71.06 22.92
C SER A 9 11.83 69.63 22.82
N ALA A 10 13.12 69.28 22.67
CA ALA A 10 14.45 69.76 23.14
C ALA A 10 14.74 69.49 24.65
N VAL A 11 15.91 69.02 25.11
CA VAL A 11 17.24 68.78 24.48
C VAL A 11 17.83 67.40 24.99
N PHE A 12 19.12 67.02 25.24
CA PHE A 12 20.44 67.67 25.28
C PHE A 12 21.66 66.70 25.07
N PHE A 13 22.09 66.42 23.82
CA PHE A 13 23.44 65.90 23.43
C PHE A 13 23.84 64.47 23.91
N SER A 14 24.85 63.76 23.40
CA SER A 14 26.04 63.99 22.52
C SER A 14 26.49 62.61 21.95
N VAL A 15 27.36 62.38 20.95
CA VAL A 15 28.12 63.11 19.89
C VAL A 15 28.69 62.01 18.93
N ALA A 16 29.11 62.15 17.66
CA ALA A 16 29.28 63.28 16.71
C ALA A 16 29.00 62.81 15.23
N ILE A 17 29.51 63.55 14.24
CA ILE A 17 29.33 63.46 12.76
C ILE A 17 30.69 63.90 12.14
N PRO A 18 31.29 63.28 11.08
CA PRO A 18 30.79 63.17 9.68
C PRO A 18 31.19 61.84 8.95
N LEU A 19 31.14 61.61 7.61
CA LEU A 19 30.84 62.43 6.40
C LEU A 19 30.19 61.62 5.25
N LEU A 20 29.54 62.32 4.31
CA LEU A 20 28.88 61.81 3.09
C LEU A 20 29.82 61.59 1.87
N ALA A 21 29.31 60.93 0.83
CA ALA A 21 29.92 60.78 -0.51
C ALA A 21 29.30 61.71 -1.58
N VAL A 22 30.06 62.09 -2.63
CA VAL A 22 29.66 62.76 -3.91
C VAL A 22 30.93 63.05 -4.78
N ILE A 23 30.98 63.07 -6.13
CA ILE A 23 30.26 62.36 -7.22
C ILE A 23 31.13 62.37 -8.53
N ILE A 24 31.07 61.29 -9.34
CA ILE A 24 31.28 61.13 -10.81
C ILE A 24 32.34 61.96 -11.62
N SER A 25 33.21 61.23 -12.35
CA SER A 25 33.93 61.50 -13.64
C SER A 25 34.77 62.76 -13.93
N PHE A 26 36.01 62.55 -14.43
CA PHE A 26 36.36 62.74 -15.86
C PHE A 26 37.66 61.98 -16.24
N SER A 27 38.15 62.08 -17.48
CA SER A 27 39.03 61.08 -18.13
C SER A 27 40.28 61.62 -18.84
N LEU A 28 41.20 60.68 -19.19
CA LEU A 28 42.32 60.72 -20.17
C LEU A 28 43.74 61.04 -19.67
N LEU A 29 44.66 60.10 -19.90
CA LEU A 29 46.06 60.23 -20.39
C LEU A 29 46.76 58.85 -20.25
N ARG A 30 47.73 58.40 -21.06
CA ARG A 30 47.92 58.24 -22.53
C ARG A 30 49.36 57.71 -22.73
N ASN A 31 49.54 56.54 -23.37
CA ASN A 31 50.83 55.93 -23.77
C ASN A 31 51.80 55.57 -22.62
N SER A 32 52.50 54.42 -22.64
CA SER A 32 53.44 54.01 -23.70
C SER A 32 53.70 52.49 -23.75
N ARG A 33 54.44 52.04 -24.79
CA ARG A 33 55.06 50.70 -24.92
C ARG A 33 56.58 50.89 -25.06
N PRO A 34 57.38 49.84 -24.78
CA PRO A 34 58.06 49.18 -25.91
C PRO A 34 58.03 47.64 -25.83
N ARG A 35 58.68 46.97 -26.80
CA ARG A 35 58.72 45.50 -26.97
C ARG A 35 60.07 45.08 -27.56
N ALA A 36 60.77 44.15 -26.90
CA ALA A 36 62.03 43.55 -27.37
C ALA A 36 62.20 42.11 -26.84
N SER A 37 63.20 41.39 -27.35
CA SER A 37 63.39 39.93 -27.24
C SER A 37 64.86 39.57 -27.57
N PRO A 38 65.33 38.29 -27.50
CA PRO A 38 64.92 37.13 -26.68
C PRO A 38 66.11 36.44 -25.95
N THR A 39 65.86 35.63 -24.90
CA THR A 39 66.84 34.59 -24.47
C THR A 39 66.24 33.44 -23.67
N ALA A 40 66.89 32.26 -23.80
CA ALA A 40 66.90 31.04 -22.99
C ALA A 40 65.81 30.75 -21.94
N ALA A 41 65.25 29.53 -21.98
CA ALA A 41 64.41 28.96 -20.94
C ALA A 41 65.21 28.24 -19.84
N PRO A 42 64.62 28.10 -18.64
CA PRO A 42 64.68 26.84 -17.90
C PRO A 42 63.29 26.20 -17.77
N ALA A 43 63.24 24.88 -17.59
CA ALA A 43 61.98 24.14 -17.51
C ALA A 43 61.18 24.47 -16.24
N ARG A 44 59.85 24.54 -16.38
CA ARG A 44 58.90 24.56 -15.24
C ARG A 44 57.98 23.35 -15.32
N ASN A 45 58.05 22.49 -14.31
CA ASN A 45 56.95 21.56 -14.01
C ASN A 45 55.68 22.38 -13.81
N THR A 46 54.62 22.01 -14.52
CA THR A 46 53.30 22.64 -14.43
C THR A 46 52.29 21.62 -13.95
N THR A 47 52.25 21.43 -12.63
CA THR A 47 51.07 20.88 -11.98
C THR A 47 49.93 21.89 -12.14
N SER A 48 49.01 21.59 -13.05
CA SER A 48 47.72 22.28 -13.10
C SER A 48 46.95 21.98 -11.81
N PRO A 49 46.31 22.96 -11.16
CA PRO A 49 45.41 22.67 -10.06
C PRO A 49 44.23 21.83 -10.58
N GLU A 50 43.94 20.73 -9.91
CA GLU A 50 42.72 19.96 -10.18
C GLU A 50 41.50 20.81 -9.79
N VAL A 51 40.54 20.89 -10.71
CA VAL A 51 39.26 21.55 -10.44
C VAL A 51 38.37 20.52 -9.76
N ASP A 52 38.19 20.66 -8.45
CA ASP A 52 37.37 19.74 -7.66
C ASP A 52 35.94 19.65 -8.23
N ARG A 53 35.47 18.42 -8.36
CA ARG A 53 34.32 18.06 -9.18
C ARG A 53 33.07 18.02 -8.33
N LYS A 54 32.25 19.06 -8.43
CA LYS A 54 30.96 19.14 -7.74
C LYS A 54 29.95 18.22 -8.41
N ASN A 55 29.48 17.22 -7.68
CA ASN A 55 28.40 16.32 -8.07
C ASN A 55 27.11 16.68 -7.32
N ASN A 56 25.96 16.50 -7.95
CA ASN A 56 24.66 16.74 -7.31
C ASN A 56 24.20 15.50 -6.53
N TYR A 57 23.45 15.72 -5.46
CA TYR A 57 22.83 14.69 -4.61
C TYR A 57 21.40 15.08 -4.24
N ILE A 58 20.55 14.08 -4.07
CA ILE A 58 19.22 14.20 -3.48
C ILE A 58 19.36 13.79 -2.01
N VAL A 59 18.89 14.65 -1.09
CA VAL A 59 18.75 14.32 0.33
C VAL A 59 17.28 14.09 0.60
N ARG A 60 16.90 12.90 1.06
CA ARG A 60 15.55 12.62 1.55
C ARG A 60 15.49 12.81 3.06
N PHE A 61 14.35 13.27 3.54
CA PHE A 61 14.05 13.60 4.93
C PHE A 61 12.90 12.73 5.43
N THR A 62 12.72 12.67 6.75
CA THR A 62 11.62 11.96 7.42
C THR A 62 10.35 12.80 7.56
N GLU A 63 10.42 14.11 7.30
CA GLU A 63 9.33 15.06 7.50
C GLU A 63 9.07 15.90 6.25
N TYR A 64 7.80 16.13 5.91
CA TYR A 64 7.40 17.09 4.87
C TYR A 64 7.48 18.52 5.43
N ARG A 65 8.42 19.33 4.92
CA ARG A 65 8.61 20.74 5.31
C ARG A 65 8.87 21.62 4.11
N ILE A 66 8.66 22.94 4.23
CA ILE A 66 9.00 23.88 3.15
C ILE A 66 10.48 23.72 2.81
N ALA A 67 10.83 23.61 1.52
CA ALA A 67 12.18 23.26 1.07
C ALA A 67 13.31 24.13 1.68
N ARG A 68 13.00 25.38 2.08
CA ARG A 68 13.93 26.27 2.78
C ARG A 68 14.31 25.76 4.18
N GLU A 69 13.35 25.23 4.94
CA GLU A 69 13.59 24.70 6.30
C GLU A 69 14.55 23.51 6.27
N HIS A 70 14.42 22.62 5.29
CA HIS A 70 15.35 21.50 5.10
C HIS A 70 16.78 21.97 4.79
N GLY A 71 16.92 23.01 3.96
CA GLY A 71 18.21 23.66 3.73
C GLY A 71 18.80 24.29 5.00
N GLU A 72 17.98 25.02 5.76
CA GLU A 72 18.35 25.64 7.04
C GLU A 72 18.70 24.59 8.11
N TYR A 73 17.98 23.46 8.16
CA TYR A 73 18.26 22.33 9.04
C TYR A 73 19.65 21.75 8.75
N LEU A 74 19.92 21.35 7.49
CA LEU A 74 21.22 20.83 7.09
C LEU A 74 22.34 21.84 7.39
N GLN A 75 22.14 23.11 7.05
CA GLN A 75 23.13 24.17 7.26
C GLN A 75 23.37 24.50 8.74
N SER A 76 22.42 24.22 9.63
CA SER A 76 22.58 24.36 11.09
C SER A 76 23.25 23.17 11.77
N ARG A 77 23.29 22.00 11.12
CA ARG A 77 23.75 20.73 11.71
C ARG A 77 25.08 20.23 11.15
N LEU A 78 25.31 20.36 9.85
CA LEU A 78 26.52 19.88 9.19
C LEU A 78 27.70 20.82 9.47
N ARG A 79 28.83 20.23 9.87
CA ARG A 79 30.09 20.95 10.14
C ARG A 79 31.11 20.77 9.03
N SER A 80 30.97 19.72 8.21
CA SER A 80 31.83 19.49 7.05
C SER A 80 31.64 20.60 6.00
N PRO A 81 32.72 21.22 5.50
CA PRO A 81 32.67 22.09 4.34
C PRO A 81 32.50 21.26 3.05
N GLY A 82 32.48 21.93 1.89
CA GLY A 82 32.50 21.28 0.59
C GLY A 82 31.14 20.80 0.08
N TRP A 83 30.03 21.34 0.61
CA TRP A 83 28.68 21.12 0.08
C TRP A 83 27.87 22.42 0.07
N GLY A 84 26.71 22.40 -0.58
CA GLY A 84 25.73 23.48 -0.48
C GLY A 84 24.37 23.15 -1.10
N TRP A 85 23.34 23.87 -0.65
CA TRP A 85 21.97 23.68 -1.11
C TRP A 85 21.75 24.15 -2.56
N ILE A 86 20.98 23.38 -3.33
CA ILE A 86 20.55 23.72 -4.69
C ILE A 86 19.09 24.18 -4.62
N VAL A 87 18.88 25.49 -4.78
CA VAL A 87 17.54 26.08 -4.86
C VAL A 87 16.87 25.63 -6.17
N ARG A 88 15.91 24.69 -6.04
CA ARG A 88 14.97 24.30 -7.11
C ARG A 88 14.29 25.56 -7.69
N ARG A 89 13.93 25.55 -8.98
CA ARG A 89 13.30 26.70 -9.68
C ARG A 89 12.03 26.30 -10.43
N ASN A 90 11.09 25.70 -9.71
CA ASN A 90 9.80 25.27 -10.22
C ASN A 90 8.66 25.66 -9.26
N PRO A 91 7.37 25.54 -9.66
CA PRO A 91 6.24 25.94 -8.82
C PRO A 91 6.18 25.19 -7.48
N ALA A 92 6.54 23.91 -7.48
CA ALA A 92 6.50 23.03 -6.31
C ALA A 92 7.39 23.51 -5.14
N THR A 93 8.44 24.30 -5.40
CA THR A 93 9.33 24.86 -4.35
C THR A 93 8.65 25.68 -3.26
N ARG A 94 7.42 26.13 -3.49
CA ARG A 94 6.64 26.93 -2.53
C ARG A 94 5.96 26.09 -1.46
N PHE A 95 5.93 24.78 -1.61
CA PHE A 95 5.14 23.84 -0.80
C PHE A 95 6.04 22.92 0.04
N PRO A 96 5.48 22.17 1.01
CA PRO A 96 6.21 21.14 1.74
C PRO A 96 6.76 20.04 0.81
N THR A 97 7.89 19.47 1.22
CA THR A 97 8.63 18.44 0.49
C THR A 97 9.38 17.56 1.50
N ASP A 98 9.53 16.28 1.21
CA ASP A 98 10.43 15.36 1.94
C ASP A 98 11.83 15.30 1.33
N PHE A 99 12.10 15.97 0.21
CA PHE A 99 13.42 15.97 -0.43
C PHE A 99 14.01 17.35 -0.70
N GLY A 100 15.34 17.38 -0.67
CA GLY A 100 16.20 18.49 -1.04
C GLY A 100 17.22 18.12 -2.11
N LEU A 101 17.79 19.13 -2.77
CA LEU A 101 18.92 18.96 -3.67
C LEU A 101 20.14 19.67 -3.08
N VAL A 102 21.29 19.02 -3.10
CA VAL A 102 22.58 19.59 -2.68
C VAL A 102 23.65 19.31 -3.73
N TRP A 103 24.67 20.15 -3.81
CA TRP A 103 25.94 19.79 -4.45
C TRP A 103 26.95 19.41 -3.38
N ILE A 104 27.83 18.45 -3.67
CA ILE A 104 28.95 18.04 -2.82
C ILE A 104 30.20 17.96 -3.69
N GLU A 105 31.33 18.49 -3.18
CA GLU A 105 32.67 18.37 -3.75
C GLU A 105 33.18 16.93 -3.56
N GLU A 106 33.78 16.33 -4.59
CA GLU A 106 34.13 14.90 -4.56
C GLU A 106 35.18 14.61 -3.47
N SER A 107 36.07 15.58 -3.16
CA SER A 107 37.01 15.49 -2.03
C SER A 107 36.34 15.45 -0.64
N ALA A 108 35.14 16.01 -0.50
CA ALA A 108 34.38 16.08 0.75
C ALA A 108 33.30 14.98 0.87
N ARG A 109 32.96 14.33 -0.25
CA ARG A 109 31.84 13.37 -0.43
C ARG A 109 31.64 12.41 0.75
N GLU A 110 32.64 11.59 1.07
CA GLU A 110 32.52 10.56 2.11
C GLU A 110 32.33 11.14 3.53
N GLY A 111 32.79 12.37 3.78
CA GLY A 111 32.62 13.04 5.06
C GLY A 111 31.21 13.61 5.19
N VAL A 112 30.80 14.40 4.19
CA VAL A 112 29.48 15.06 4.16
C VAL A 112 28.34 14.05 4.18
N VAL A 113 28.39 13.00 3.35
CA VAL A 113 27.30 12.00 3.29
C VAL A 113 27.18 11.26 4.64
N ARG A 114 28.30 10.80 5.22
CA ARG A 114 28.28 10.13 6.55
C ARG A 114 27.95 11.06 7.72
N GLU A 115 27.99 12.38 7.53
CA GLU A 115 27.47 13.35 8.50
C GLU A 115 25.96 13.56 8.31
N MET A 116 25.48 13.66 7.05
CA MET A 116 24.06 13.76 6.70
C MET A 116 23.25 12.54 7.17
N GLU A 117 23.70 11.33 6.87
CA GLU A 117 23.05 10.05 7.23
C GLU A 117 22.93 9.81 8.75
N ARG A 118 23.55 10.66 9.58
CA ARG A 118 23.48 10.61 11.05
C ARG A 118 22.54 11.66 11.65
N LEU A 119 21.94 12.52 10.82
CA LEU A 119 20.95 13.50 11.26
C LEU A 119 19.58 12.83 11.31
N GLY A 120 18.92 12.83 12.47
CA GLY A 120 17.64 12.11 12.67
C GLY A 120 16.45 12.61 11.85
N MET A 121 16.59 13.68 11.06
CA MET A 121 15.60 14.12 10.08
C MET A 121 15.95 13.69 8.64
N VAL A 122 17.17 13.21 8.37
CA VAL A 122 17.61 12.70 7.06
C VAL A 122 17.33 11.20 7.00
N LYS A 123 16.63 10.77 5.94
CA LYS A 123 16.30 9.37 5.68
C LYS A 123 17.44 8.67 4.92
N ASP A 124 17.95 9.32 3.89
CA ASP A 124 19.05 8.84 3.04
C ASP A 124 19.58 9.95 2.11
N VAL A 125 20.75 9.71 1.51
CA VAL A 125 21.37 10.59 0.51
C VAL A 125 21.73 9.78 -0.74
N SER A 126 21.18 10.15 -1.89
CA SER A 126 21.44 9.49 -3.18
C SER A 126 22.07 10.45 -4.19
N VAL A 127 22.75 9.92 -5.21
CA VAL A 127 23.29 10.75 -6.31
C VAL A 127 22.14 11.27 -7.18
N ASP A 128 22.14 12.55 -7.52
CA ASP A 128 21.21 13.12 -8.51
C ASP A 128 21.71 12.79 -9.93
N ALA A 129 21.00 11.88 -10.60
CA ALA A 129 21.32 11.42 -11.95
C ALA A 129 20.88 12.40 -13.07
N SER A 130 20.71 13.70 -12.78
CA SER A 130 20.12 14.67 -13.70
C SER A 130 20.89 14.87 -15.02
N TYR A 131 20.28 14.42 -16.12
CA TYR A 131 20.76 14.67 -17.47
C TYR A 131 20.49 16.12 -17.91
N ARG A 132 21.55 16.90 -18.15
CA ARG A 132 21.42 18.28 -18.67
C ARG A 132 21.31 18.28 -20.20
N ARG A 133 20.11 18.58 -20.73
CA ARG A 133 19.92 18.88 -22.16
C ARG A 133 20.69 20.14 -22.56
N GLY A 134 21.52 20.05 -23.59
CA GLY A 134 22.16 21.20 -24.26
C GLY A 134 21.43 21.58 -25.54
N LEU A 135 21.20 22.87 -25.77
CA LEU A 135 20.65 23.40 -27.02
C LEU A 135 21.72 23.32 -28.13
N LEU A 136 21.53 22.42 -29.09
CA LEU A 136 22.40 22.28 -30.26
C LEU A 136 22.24 23.48 -31.21
N ARG A 137 23.18 24.43 -31.17
CA ARG A 137 23.44 25.31 -32.33
C ARG A 137 24.19 24.52 -33.40
N GLU A 138 23.81 24.69 -34.66
CA GLU A 138 24.47 24.07 -35.79
C GLU A 138 25.95 24.50 -35.89
N GLY A 139 26.87 23.53 -36.07
CA GLY A 139 28.29 23.82 -35.84
C GLY A 139 29.34 22.76 -36.22
N LYS A 140 29.26 22.19 -37.43
CA LYS A 140 30.30 21.41 -38.13
C LYS A 140 30.86 20.13 -37.45
N LYS A 141 30.86 19.02 -38.20
CA LYS A 141 31.46 17.72 -37.85
C LYS A 141 32.95 17.85 -37.45
N ARG A 142 33.37 17.19 -36.35
CA ARG A 142 34.77 16.77 -36.16
C ARG A 142 34.86 15.46 -35.37
N ARG A 143 35.53 14.44 -35.94
CA ARG A 143 35.75 13.12 -35.30
C ARG A 143 36.72 13.24 -34.11
N ARG A 144 36.37 12.67 -32.96
CA ARG A 144 37.31 12.03 -32.01
C ARG A 144 36.69 10.75 -31.46
N ARG A 145 37.55 9.79 -31.10
CA ARG A 145 37.17 8.48 -30.53
C ARG A 145 37.14 8.54 -29.00
N GLY A 146 36.28 7.74 -28.39
CA GLY A 146 36.55 7.03 -27.14
C GLY A 146 36.62 7.85 -25.83
N ALA A 147 35.55 7.78 -25.05
CA ALA A 147 35.61 7.77 -23.60
C ALA A 147 34.48 6.85 -23.10
N ARG A 148 34.83 5.74 -22.42
CA ARG A 148 33.87 4.92 -21.67
C ARG A 148 33.82 5.45 -20.24
N ILE A 149 32.63 5.60 -19.67
CA ILE A 149 32.42 5.74 -18.22
C ILE A 149 31.56 4.53 -17.86
N GLY A 150 32.10 3.63 -17.04
CA GLY A 150 31.45 2.36 -16.68
C GLY A 150 31.12 2.30 -15.19
N ALA A 151 30.01 1.65 -14.86
CA ALA A 151 29.62 1.37 -13.48
C ALA A 151 30.24 0.05 -13.01
N PHE A 152 31.53 0.08 -12.66
CA PHE A 152 32.25 -1.08 -12.09
C PHE A 152 33.18 -0.67 -10.96
N VAL A 153 32.94 -1.25 -9.78
CA VAL A 153 33.92 -1.51 -8.73
C VAL A 153 33.65 -2.95 -8.27
N ASP A 154 34.71 -3.75 -8.12
CA ASP A 154 34.69 -5.13 -7.61
C ASP A 154 33.73 -6.14 -8.29
N GLY A 155 33.49 -5.95 -9.58
CA GLY A 155 33.31 -7.04 -10.56
C GLY A 155 32.03 -7.88 -10.56
N LYS A 156 31.19 -7.82 -9.51
CA LYS A 156 29.99 -8.67 -9.39
C LYS A 156 28.69 -7.96 -9.74
N LYS A 157 27.88 -8.56 -10.62
CA LYS A 157 26.44 -8.25 -10.71
C LYS A 157 25.66 -8.98 -9.61
N ARG A 158 24.51 -8.43 -9.21
CA ARG A 158 23.52 -9.13 -8.39
C ARG A 158 22.28 -9.45 -9.25
N PRO A 159 21.77 -10.69 -9.26
CA PRO A 159 20.51 -11.00 -9.91
C PRO A 159 19.33 -10.64 -8.99
N GLY A 160 18.66 -9.52 -9.26
CA GLY A 160 17.36 -9.21 -8.65
C GLY A 160 16.24 -9.99 -9.34
N LYS A 161 15.35 -10.61 -8.57
CA LYS A 161 14.13 -11.23 -9.10
C LYS A 161 12.99 -10.21 -9.06
N ILE A 162 12.39 -9.94 -10.20
CA ILE A 162 11.20 -9.08 -10.27
C ILE A 162 9.96 -9.94 -10.08
N PHE A 163 9.24 -9.72 -8.97
CA PHE A 163 7.84 -10.15 -8.87
C PHE A 163 6.98 -9.17 -9.67
N THR A 164 6.62 -9.59 -10.88
CA THR A 164 5.51 -8.99 -11.63
C THR A 164 4.73 -10.15 -12.22
N ALA A 165 3.59 -10.46 -11.60
CA ALA A 165 2.70 -11.55 -11.99
C ALA A 165 1.90 -11.20 -13.26
N MET A 166 2.60 -10.91 -14.37
CA MET A 166 1.95 -10.85 -15.68
C MET A 166 1.47 -12.24 -16.06
N SER A 167 0.15 -12.43 -16.05
CA SER A 167 -0.50 -13.60 -16.64
C SER A 167 -0.36 -13.57 -18.16
N PHE A 168 0.77 -14.08 -18.65
CA PHE A 168 0.98 -14.38 -20.07
C PHE A 168 0.20 -15.63 -20.47
N SER A 169 -1.12 -15.49 -20.52
CA SER A 169 -2.01 -16.49 -21.12
C SER A 169 -1.90 -16.40 -22.65
N GLU A 170 -1.00 -17.21 -23.23
CA GLU A 170 -1.24 -17.67 -24.60
C GLU A 170 -2.50 -18.53 -24.58
N GLY A 171 -3.47 -18.21 -25.45
CA GLY A 171 -4.80 -18.83 -25.41
C GLY A 171 -4.75 -20.32 -25.76
N GLY A 172 -4.90 -21.17 -24.73
CA GLY A 172 -5.23 -22.58 -24.89
C GLY A 172 -6.75 -22.77 -24.80
N GLU A 173 -7.32 -23.49 -25.76
CA GLU A 173 -8.72 -23.92 -25.71
C GLU A 173 -8.91 -24.93 -24.57
N GLY A 174 -9.98 -24.76 -23.79
CA GLY A 174 -10.34 -25.64 -22.68
C GLY A 174 -11.85 -25.91 -22.70
N ASP A 175 -12.22 -27.13 -23.09
CA ASP A 175 -13.62 -27.56 -23.13
C ASP A 175 -14.21 -27.74 -21.73
N GLY A 176 -15.51 -27.45 -21.62
CA GLY A 176 -16.31 -27.66 -20.42
C GLY A 176 -17.80 -27.55 -20.71
N ASP A 177 -18.47 -28.69 -20.81
CA ASP A 177 -19.93 -28.81 -20.77
C ASP A 177 -20.50 -28.18 -19.46
N SER A 178 -21.74 -27.69 -19.39
CA SER A 178 -22.93 -28.06 -20.18
C SER A 178 -23.99 -26.95 -20.16
N ASP A 179 -24.69 -26.76 -21.28
CA ASP A 179 -26.16 -26.93 -21.38
C ASP A 179 -26.63 -26.69 -22.83
N GLY A 180 -27.58 -27.49 -23.31
CA GLY A 180 -27.82 -27.65 -24.75
C GLY A 180 -29.13 -27.06 -25.28
N GLU A 181 -29.07 -25.99 -26.07
CA GLU A 181 -30.24 -25.51 -26.84
C GLU A 181 -29.91 -24.88 -28.23
N SER A 182 -30.53 -25.43 -29.29
CA SER A 182 -30.66 -24.86 -30.65
C SER A 182 -29.37 -24.52 -31.45
N ASN A 183 -28.86 -25.51 -32.20
CA ASN A 183 -27.64 -25.40 -33.02
C ASN A 183 -27.79 -24.56 -34.33
N SER A 184 -28.71 -23.60 -34.38
CA SER A 184 -29.02 -22.77 -35.57
C SER A 184 -28.81 -21.26 -35.36
N SER A 185 -28.67 -20.79 -34.11
CA SER A 185 -28.40 -19.37 -33.81
C SER A 185 -26.91 -19.01 -33.94
N PHE A 186 -26.03 -19.98 -33.74
CA PHE A 186 -24.58 -19.76 -33.60
C PHE A 186 -23.86 -19.36 -34.90
N SER A 187 -24.43 -19.69 -36.07
CA SER A 187 -23.88 -19.28 -37.37
C SER A 187 -23.98 -17.76 -37.57
N TRP A 188 -25.16 -17.19 -37.32
CA TRP A 188 -25.45 -15.77 -37.57
C TRP A 188 -24.67 -14.81 -36.67
N ARG A 189 -24.31 -15.23 -35.44
CA ARG A 189 -23.42 -14.44 -34.58
C ARG A 189 -21.96 -14.44 -35.06
N ARG A 190 -21.50 -15.52 -35.70
CA ARG A 190 -20.10 -15.65 -36.15
C ARG A 190 -19.79 -14.74 -37.36
N GLU A 191 -20.79 -14.44 -38.17
CA GLU A 191 -20.67 -13.55 -39.34
C GLU A 191 -20.78 -12.06 -38.96
N LEU A 192 -21.42 -11.74 -37.83
CA LEU A 192 -21.51 -10.37 -37.26
C LEU A 192 -20.28 -9.95 -36.42
N LEU A 193 -19.41 -10.90 -36.04
CA LEU A 193 -18.15 -10.65 -35.32
C LEU A 193 -16.94 -10.51 -36.27
N ALA A 194 -17.17 -10.48 -37.58
CA ALA A 194 -16.12 -10.41 -38.60
C ALA A 194 -15.56 -8.99 -38.82
N ASP A 195 -16.32 -7.94 -38.50
CA ASP A 195 -15.81 -6.57 -38.51
C ASP A 195 -15.03 -6.30 -37.21
N ARG A 196 -13.71 -6.51 -37.25
CA ARG A 196 -12.79 -6.18 -36.15
C ARG A 196 -12.56 -4.66 -36.08
N SER A 197 -13.62 -3.93 -35.76
CA SER A 197 -13.59 -2.48 -35.54
C SER A 197 -12.51 -2.13 -34.52
N GLN A 198 -11.54 -1.32 -34.94
CA GLN A 198 -10.38 -1.01 -34.12
C GLN A 198 -10.76 -0.29 -32.82
N VAL A 199 -10.03 -0.51 -31.73
CA VAL A 199 -10.28 0.14 -30.42
C VAL A 199 -10.37 1.67 -30.52
N THR A 200 -9.59 2.28 -31.42
CA THR A 200 -9.64 3.72 -31.73
C THR A 200 -10.99 4.14 -32.34
N SER A 201 -11.56 3.32 -33.22
CA SER A 201 -12.81 3.59 -33.91
C SER A 201 -14.04 3.31 -33.03
N LEU A 202 -13.97 2.30 -32.15
CA LEU A 202 -14.99 2.05 -31.12
C LEU A 202 -15.16 3.24 -30.16
N PHE A 203 -14.08 3.95 -29.85
CA PHE A 203 -14.10 5.20 -29.09
C PHE A 203 -14.24 6.46 -29.97
N GLY A 204 -14.53 6.33 -31.27
CA GLY A 204 -14.82 7.45 -32.17
C GLY A 204 -13.63 8.36 -32.53
N ALA A 205 -12.38 7.91 -32.37
CA ALA A 205 -11.18 8.72 -32.65
C ALA A 205 -11.12 9.23 -34.10
N ASP A 206 -11.66 8.49 -35.06
CA ASP A 206 -11.80 8.88 -36.46
C ASP A 206 -12.51 10.24 -36.63
N ALA A 207 -13.50 10.56 -35.78
CA ALA A 207 -14.21 11.84 -35.83
C ALA A 207 -13.33 13.04 -35.40
N LEU A 208 -12.27 12.81 -34.62
CA LEU A 208 -11.27 13.82 -34.28
C LEU A 208 -10.11 13.84 -35.29
N TRP A 209 -9.69 12.67 -35.80
CA TRP A 209 -8.73 12.57 -36.90
C TRP A 209 -9.23 13.29 -38.17
N ALA A 210 -10.52 13.15 -38.51
CA ALA A 210 -11.17 13.86 -39.62
C ALA A 210 -11.21 15.39 -39.43
N LYS A 211 -11.08 15.90 -38.19
CA LYS A 211 -10.93 17.33 -37.87
C LYS A 211 -9.46 17.80 -37.86
N GLY A 212 -8.51 16.90 -38.14
CA GLY A 212 -7.08 17.19 -38.16
C GLY A 212 -6.37 17.08 -36.80
N PHE A 213 -7.03 16.55 -35.77
CA PHE A 213 -6.41 16.30 -34.46
C PHE A 213 -5.78 14.91 -34.44
N THR A 214 -4.50 14.80 -34.11
CA THR A 214 -3.72 13.54 -34.24
C THR A 214 -2.71 13.30 -33.11
N GLY A 215 -2.78 14.06 -32.01
CA GLY A 215 -1.70 14.11 -31.01
C GLY A 215 -0.54 15.05 -31.38
N SER A 216 -0.61 15.74 -32.52
CA SER A 216 0.46 16.63 -32.98
C SER A 216 0.79 17.73 -31.96
N LYS A 217 2.11 17.94 -31.76
CA LYS A 217 2.71 18.80 -30.72
C LYS A 217 2.34 18.43 -29.28
N VAL A 218 1.85 17.22 -29.00
CA VAL A 218 1.68 16.71 -27.63
C VAL A 218 2.92 15.90 -27.25
N LYS A 219 3.22 15.82 -25.95
CA LYS A 219 4.39 15.12 -25.41
C LYS A 219 3.93 14.07 -24.41
N MET A 220 4.19 12.81 -24.72
CA MET A 220 3.92 11.68 -23.84
C MET A 220 5.22 11.23 -23.19
N ALA A 221 5.20 11.06 -21.87
CA ALA A 221 6.17 10.27 -21.14
C ALA A 221 5.62 8.85 -20.92
N VAL A 222 6.39 7.82 -21.26
CA VAL A 222 6.07 6.41 -20.98
C VAL A 222 7.04 5.91 -19.93
N PHE A 223 6.52 5.57 -18.75
CA PHE A 223 7.26 5.06 -17.61
C PHE A 223 7.01 3.54 -17.51
N ASP A 224 7.85 2.75 -18.19
CA ASP A 224 7.58 1.33 -18.48
C ASP A 224 8.90 0.57 -18.78
N THR A 225 8.85 -0.64 -19.34
CA THR A 225 10.01 -1.46 -19.70
C THR A 225 10.91 -0.86 -20.78
N GLY A 226 10.55 0.30 -21.33
CA GLY A 226 11.25 1.02 -22.39
C GLY A 226 10.57 0.86 -23.75
N ILE A 227 11.23 1.35 -24.81
CA ILE A 227 10.73 1.26 -26.19
C ILE A 227 11.88 0.91 -27.13
N ARG A 228 11.67 0.01 -28.09
CA ARG A 228 12.63 -0.27 -29.17
C ARG A 228 12.71 0.90 -30.16
N GLY A 229 13.80 1.66 -30.10
CA GLY A 229 13.96 2.95 -30.80
C GLY A 229 13.97 2.93 -32.34
N ASN A 230 14.04 1.74 -32.95
CA ASN A 230 14.03 1.55 -34.41
C ASN A 230 12.74 0.83 -34.89
N HIS A 231 11.68 0.80 -34.08
CA HIS A 231 10.46 0.04 -34.38
C HIS A 231 9.58 0.78 -35.43
N PRO A 232 9.12 0.12 -36.51
CA PRO A 232 8.44 0.80 -37.63
C PRO A 232 7.13 1.49 -37.24
N HIS A 233 6.46 1.07 -36.16
CA HIS A 233 5.20 1.67 -35.72
C HIS A 233 5.38 3.07 -35.09
N PHE A 234 6.60 3.58 -34.89
CA PHE A 234 6.84 4.86 -34.23
C PHE A 234 7.64 5.84 -35.09
N ARG A 235 7.08 7.03 -35.33
CA ARG A 235 7.71 8.11 -36.11
C ARG A 235 8.38 9.19 -35.25
N ASN A 236 7.93 9.37 -34.00
CA ASN A 236 8.21 10.56 -33.19
C ASN A 236 8.89 10.28 -31.82
N ILE A 237 9.70 9.23 -31.70
CA ILE A 237 10.55 9.02 -30.51
C ILE A 237 11.59 10.16 -30.41
N LYS A 238 11.53 10.94 -29.32
CA LYS A 238 12.44 12.07 -29.06
C LYS A 238 13.50 11.76 -28.01
N GLU A 239 13.19 10.91 -27.04
CA GLU A 239 14.13 10.51 -25.98
C GLU A 239 13.87 9.06 -25.55
N ARG A 240 14.94 8.37 -25.13
CA ARG A 240 14.89 7.10 -24.39
C ARG A 240 15.97 7.13 -23.33
N THR A 241 15.60 6.94 -22.07
CA THR A 241 16.51 7.05 -20.93
C THR A 241 16.24 5.91 -19.94
N ASN A 242 17.28 5.21 -19.49
CA ASN A 242 17.16 4.17 -18.46
C ASN A 242 17.54 4.73 -17.09
N TRP A 243 16.72 4.48 -16.07
CA TRP A 243 17.00 4.74 -14.66
C TRP A 243 17.10 3.42 -13.82
N THR A 244 17.06 2.25 -14.46
CA THR A 244 17.39 0.94 -13.84
C THR A 244 18.88 0.60 -13.96
N ASN A 245 19.31 -0.44 -13.25
CA ASN A 245 20.71 -0.92 -13.24
C ASN A 245 21.08 -1.80 -14.47
N GLU A 246 20.38 -1.68 -15.59
CA GLU A 246 20.57 -2.52 -16.79
C GLU A 246 21.30 -1.79 -17.91
N ASP A 247 22.20 -2.51 -18.60
CA ASP A 247 23.06 -1.98 -19.66
C ASP A 247 22.33 -1.67 -21.01
N THR A 248 21.00 -1.62 -21.04
CA THR A 248 20.23 -1.47 -22.29
C THR A 248 19.16 -0.39 -22.22
N LEU A 249 18.96 0.31 -23.35
CA LEU A 249 17.88 1.30 -23.58
C LEU A 249 16.72 0.72 -24.41
N ASN A 250 16.75 -0.58 -24.69
CA ASN A 250 15.73 -1.26 -25.46
C ASN A 250 14.74 -1.93 -24.50
N ASP A 251 13.48 -1.98 -24.93
CA ASP A 251 12.53 -2.89 -24.33
C ASP A 251 12.96 -4.33 -24.64
N ASN A 252 13.13 -5.15 -23.61
CA ASN A 252 13.44 -6.58 -23.72
C ASN A 252 12.25 -7.46 -23.28
N LEU A 253 11.17 -6.85 -22.76
CA LEU A 253 9.99 -7.55 -22.22
C LEU A 253 8.77 -7.42 -23.16
N GLY A 254 8.71 -6.34 -23.95
CA GLY A 254 7.67 -6.10 -24.94
C GLY A 254 6.37 -5.52 -24.38
N HIS A 255 6.42 -4.94 -23.16
CA HIS A 255 5.29 -4.26 -22.53
C HIS A 255 5.27 -2.77 -22.93
N GLY A 256 6.30 -2.00 -22.60
CA GLY A 256 6.39 -0.57 -22.96
C GLY A 256 6.33 -0.29 -24.46
N THR A 257 6.84 -1.21 -25.30
CA THR A 257 6.67 -1.14 -26.76
C THR A 257 5.21 -1.32 -27.19
N PHE A 258 4.43 -2.14 -26.50
CA PHE A 258 3.00 -2.32 -26.75
C PHE A 258 2.18 -1.12 -26.24
N VAL A 259 2.44 -0.68 -25.00
CA VAL A 259 1.79 0.47 -24.33
C VAL A 259 1.94 1.74 -25.17
N ALA A 260 3.16 2.04 -25.63
CA ALA A 260 3.39 3.15 -26.55
C ALA A 260 2.73 2.96 -27.93
N GLY A 261 2.51 1.70 -28.35
CA GLY A 261 1.76 1.33 -29.56
C GLY A 261 0.30 1.76 -29.50
N VAL A 262 -0.40 1.41 -28.41
CA VAL A 262 -1.80 1.79 -28.19
C VAL A 262 -1.99 3.31 -28.16
N VAL A 263 -1.00 4.07 -27.67
CA VAL A 263 -1.05 5.54 -27.70
C VAL A 263 -0.70 6.11 -29.09
N ALA A 264 0.45 5.75 -29.66
CA ALA A 264 1.08 6.49 -30.77
C ALA A 264 1.59 5.59 -31.92
N GLY A 265 1.06 4.37 -32.05
CA GLY A 265 1.32 3.48 -33.18
C GLY A 265 0.81 4.07 -34.51
N VAL A 266 1.59 3.92 -35.58
CA VAL A 266 1.24 4.43 -36.93
C VAL A 266 0.90 3.33 -37.94
N ASP A 267 0.86 2.09 -37.49
CA ASP A 267 0.45 0.94 -38.31
C ASP A 267 -1.06 0.98 -38.60
N VAL A 268 -1.54 0.18 -39.55
CA VAL A 268 -2.97 0.10 -39.90
C VAL A 268 -3.68 -0.96 -39.05
N GLU A 269 -3.01 -2.06 -38.70
CA GLU A 269 -3.61 -3.15 -37.91
C GLU A 269 -3.71 -2.83 -36.40
N CYS A 270 -2.81 -1.96 -35.90
CA CYS A 270 -2.82 -1.49 -34.51
C CYS A 270 -2.33 -0.04 -34.39
N ARG A 271 -2.97 0.87 -35.14
CA ARG A 271 -2.87 2.32 -34.98
C ARG A 271 -3.20 2.74 -33.53
N GLY A 272 -2.44 3.69 -32.99
CA GLY A 272 -2.75 4.34 -31.72
C GLY A 272 -3.63 5.57 -31.90
N PHE A 273 -4.25 6.02 -30.81
CA PHE A 273 -5.13 7.20 -30.77
C PHE A 273 -4.48 8.51 -31.25
N ALA A 274 -3.19 8.68 -30.96
CA ALA A 274 -2.47 9.95 -31.07
C ALA A 274 -1.13 9.78 -31.83
N PRO A 275 -1.14 9.33 -33.09
CA PRO A 275 0.04 8.87 -33.84
C PRO A 275 1.14 9.92 -34.09
N ASP A 276 0.82 11.22 -34.01
CA ASP A 276 1.80 12.30 -34.20
C ASP A 276 2.44 12.80 -32.88
N THR A 277 2.08 12.20 -31.74
CA THR A 277 2.62 12.57 -30.41
C THR A 277 4.13 12.38 -30.30
N GLU A 278 4.82 13.28 -29.61
CA GLU A 278 6.24 13.15 -29.27
C GLU A 278 6.44 12.18 -28.11
N ILE A 279 7.17 11.08 -28.36
CA ILE A 279 7.36 9.99 -27.39
C ILE A 279 8.68 10.16 -26.62
N TYR A 280 8.59 10.17 -25.29
CA TYR A 280 9.71 10.16 -24.35
C TYR A 280 9.62 8.87 -23.51
N ALA A 281 10.57 7.94 -23.66
CA ALA A 281 10.58 6.68 -22.92
C ALA A 281 11.52 6.75 -21.72
N PHE A 282 11.02 6.40 -20.54
CA PHE A 282 11.77 6.29 -19.29
C PHE A 282 11.58 4.88 -18.72
N ARG A 283 12.67 4.17 -18.43
CA ARG A 283 12.62 2.86 -17.76
C ARG A 283 12.95 3.04 -16.27
N VAL A 284 11.98 2.81 -15.40
CA VAL A 284 11.95 3.34 -14.01
C VAL A 284 11.31 2.39 -13.00
N PHE A 285 11.60 2.59 -11.71
CA PHE A 285 10.90 1.98 -10.56
C PHE A 285 10.99 2.92 -9.34
N THR A 286 10.05 3.87 -9.16
CA THR A 286 9.93 4.73 -7.95
C THR A 286 8.57 5.43 -7.85
N ASP A 287 7.91 5.33 -6.70
CA ASP A 287 6.57 5.91 -6.46
C ASP A 287 6.61 7.31 -5.83
N ALA A 288 7.74 7.65 -5.20
CA ALA A 288 7.90 8.78 -4.28
C ALA A 288 7.92 10.20 -4.91
N GLN A 289 7.32 10.42 -6.09
CA GLN A 289 7.35 11.72 -6.80
C GLN A 289 6.03 12.15 -7.48
N VAL A 290 4.92 11.44 -7.28
CA VAL A 290 3.63 11.70 -7.98
C VAL A 290 3.10 13.13 -7.79
N TRP A 291 3.11 13.66 -6.56
CA TRP A 291 2.67 15.05 -6.30
C TRP A 291 3.58 16.10 -6.95
N GLU A 292 4.90 15.87 -7.00
CA GLU A 292 5.83 16.76 -7.70
C GLU A 292 5.59 16.73 -9.21
N ILE A 293 5.35 15.55 -9.80
CA ILE A 293 5.03 15.38 -11.22
C ILE A 293 3.75 16.15 -11.58
N THR A 294 2.66 15.89 -10.85
CA THR A 294 1.35 16.52 -11.11
C THR A 294 1.39 18.04 -10.84
N ALA A 295 2.02 18.51 -9.75
CA ALA A 295 2.20 19.94 -9.47
C ALA A 295 2.93 20.73 -10.58
N ASN A 296 3.78 20.05 -11.38
CA ASN A 296 4.42 20.64 -12.56
C ASN A 296 3.53 20.61 -13.83
N ASN A 297 2.21 20.44 -13.68
CA ASN A 297 1.17 20.35 -14.73
C ASN A 297 1.31 19.12 -15.65
N ILE A 298 1.85 18.01 -15.15
CA ILE A 298 1.89 16.74 -15.89
C ILE A 298 0.64 15.94 -15.54
N ILE A 299 -0.20 15.68 -16.55
CA ILE A 299 -1.36 14.78 -16.41
C ILE A 299 -0.83 13.35 -16.30
N MET A 300 -1.19 12.65 -15.23
CA MET A 300 -0.75 11.27 -14.96
C MET A 300 -1.93 10.31 -15.07
N VAL A 301 -1.74 9.24 -15.84
CA VAL A 301 -2.70 8.14 -16.05
C VAL A 301 -2.00 6.86 -15.62
N SER A 302 -2.69 5.99 -14.86
CA SER A 302 -2.13 4.73 -14.37
C SER A 302 -3.16 3.60 -14.42
N ALA A 303 -2.67 2.36 -14.52
CA ALA A 303 -3.46 1.14 -14.40
C ALA A 303 -3.89 0.92 -12.94
N ILE A 304 -5.14 0.56 -12.68
CA ILE A 304 -5.65 0.40 -11.30
C ILE A 304 -5.14 -0.86 -10.57
N GLY A 305 -4.62 -1.86 -11.30
CA GLY A 305 -4.19 -3.16 -10.79
C GLY A 305 -4.75 -4.32 -11.63
N ASN A 306 -4.17 -5.51 -11.52
CA ASN A 306 -4.56 -6.70 -12.29
C ASN A 306 -5.03 -7.86 -11.40
N ASP A 307 -5.40 -7.51 -10.17
CA ASP A 307 -5.48 -8.43 -9.03
C ASP A 307 -6.95 -8.66 -8.61
N GLY A 308 -7.88 -8.17 -9.44
CA GLY A 308 -9.30 -8.52 -9.39
C GLY A 308 -9.55 -10.01 -9.72
N PRO A 309 -10.73 -10.56 -9.39
CA PRO A 309 -11.96 -9.81 -9.04
C PRO A 309 -12.09 -9.48 -7.55
N LEU A 310 -11.09 -9.77 -6.73
CA LEU A 310 -11.09 -9.46 -5.30
C LEU A 310 -11.17 -7.95 -5.05
N TYR A 311 -11.80 -7.60 -3.93
CA TYR A 311 -11.96 -6.22 -3.48
C TYR A 311 -10.77 -5.77 -2.60
N GLY A 312 -10.57 -4.45 -2.49
CA GLY A 312 -9.42 -3.85 -1.79
C GLY A 312 -8.13 -3.79 -2.63
N THR A 313 -8.16 -4.31 -3.85
CA THR A 313 -6.99 -4.66 -4.69
C THR A 313 -6.35 -3.49 -5.45
N LEU A 314 -6.56 -2.25 -4.99
CA LEU A 314 -6.17 -1.05 -5.74
C LEU A 314 -4.66 -0.76 -5.62
N ASN A 315 -3.96 -0.72 -6.75
CA ASN A 315 -2.51 -0.58 -6.78
C ASN A 315 -2.04 0.89 -6.88
N ASN A 316 -0.98 1.21 -6.13
CA ASN A 316 -0.30 2.50 -6.23
C ASN A 316 0.43 2.60 -7.59
N PRO A 317 0.46 3.78 -8.26
CA PRO A 317 -0.07 5.08 -7.86
C PRO A 317 -1.48 5.41 -8.39
N ALA A 318 -2.25 4.42 -8.87
CA ALA A 318 -3.57 4.67 -9.48
C ALA A 318 -4.68 4.95 -8.46
N ASP A 319 -4.48 4.55 -7.21
CA ASP A 319 -5.23 4.88 -5.99
C ASP A 319 -5.17 6.38 -5.59
N GLN A 320 -4.14 7.12 -6.02
CA GLN A 320 -3.92 8.52 -5.64
C GLN A 320 -4.93 9.47 -6.31
N SER A 321 -5.40 10.51 -5.60
CA SER A 321 -6.45 11.40 -6.13
C SER A 321 -6.02 12.24 -7.35
N ASP A 322 -4.77 12.69 -7.44
CA ASP A 322 -4.28 13.47 -8.60
C ASP A 322 -3.97 12.61 -9.85
N VAL A 323 -3.93 11.27 -9.71
CA VAL A 323 -3.70 10.32 -10.80
C VAL A 323 -5.03 9.85 -11.36
N ILE A 324 -5.16 9.79 -12.68
CA ILE A 324 -6.30 9.15 -13.36
C ILE A 324 -6.05 7.63 -13.32
N GLY A 325 -6.71 6.94 -12.39
CA GLY A 325 -6.66 5.49 -12.25
C GLY A 325 -7.69 4.83 -13.17
N VAL A 326 -7.22 3.90 -14.01
CA VAL A 326 -8.02 3.30 -15.09
C VAL A 326 -8.23 1.80 -14.84
N GLY A 327 -9.50 1.39 -14.76
CA GLY A 327 -9.91 -0.01 -14.74
C GLY A 327 -10.15 -0.60 -16.13
N GLY A 328 -10.21 -1.93 -16.20
CA GLY A 328 -10.32 -2.68 -17.45
C GLY A 328 -11.70 -3.30 -17.66
N ILE A 329 -12.25 -3.12 -18.86
CA ILE A 329 -13.46 -3.78 -19.34
C ILE A 329 -13.18 -4.59 -20.61
N ASP A 330 -14.10 -5.49 -20.98
CA ASP A 330 -14.13 -6.15 -22.28
C ASP A 330 -15.03 -5.44 -23.30
N TYR A 331 -15.02 -5.91 -24.55
CA TYR A 331 -15.79 -5.34 -25.66
C TYR A 331 -17.31 -5.49 -25.53
N SER A 332 -17.81 -6.14 -24.49
CA SER A 332 -19.24 -6.21 -24.14
C SER A 332 -19.62 -5.24 -23.00
N ASP A 333 -18.72 -4.31 -22.65
CA ASP A 333 -18.85 -3.37 -21.53
C ASP A 333 -18.96 -4.04 -20.14
N HIS A 334 -18.49 -5.29 -19.99
CA HIS A 334 -18.34 -5.93 -18.67
C HIS A 334 -16.97 -5.61 -18.04
N ILE A 335 -16.92 -5.48 -16.70
CA ILE A 335 -15.66 -5.39 -15.95
C ILE A 335 -14.85 -6.66 -16.19
N ALA A 336 -13.61 -6.51 -16.67
CA ALA A 336 -12.72 -7.64 -16.85
C ALA A 336 -12.37 -8.24 -15.48
N SER A 337 -12.33 -9.57 -15.36
CA SER A 337 -12.12 -10.26 -14.08
C SER A 337 -10.90 -9.73 -13.32
N PHE A 338 -9.75 -9.63 -14.01
CA PHE A 338 -8.49 -9.11 -13.48
C PHE A 338 -8.56 -7.63 -13.03
N SER A 339 -9.57 -6.84 -13.40
CA SER A 339 -9.59 -5.43 -13.01
C SER A 339 -9.76 -5.30 -11.49
N SER A 340 -8.72 -4.78 -10.84
CA SER A 340 -8.75 -4.42 -9.42
C SER A 340 -9.89 -3.46 -9.12
N ARG A 341 -10.47 -3.61 -7.92
CA ARG A 341 -11.73 -2.97 -7.52
C ARG A 341 -11.85 -2.81 -6.00
N GLY A 342 -12.84 -2.04 -5.57
CA GLY A 342 -13.09 -1.70 -4.17
C GLY A 342 -12.76 -0.24 -3.87
N MET A 343 -12.97 0.15 -2.61
CA MET A 343 -12.65 1.49 -2.12
C MET A 343 -11.18 1.60 -1.72
N SER A 344 -10.62 2.81 -1.69
CA SER A 344 -9.22 2.99 -1.27
C SER A 344 -9.03 2.76 0.23
N THR A 345 -8.07 1.90 0.59
CA THR A 345 -7.66 1.62 1.98
C THR A 345 -6.90 2.80 2.63
N TRP A 346 -6.80 3.94 1.96
CA TRP A 346 -6.06 5.12 2.44
C TRP A 346 -6.72 5.82 3.63
N GLU A 347 -8.03 5.66 3.78
CA GLU A 347 -8.86 6.34 4.79
C GLU A 347 -9.01 5.52 6.09
N LEU A 348 -8.54 4.27 6.10
CA LEU A 348 -8.53 3.38 7.26
C LEU A 348 -7.66 3.92 8.42
N PRO A 349 -8.01 3.67 9.69
CA PRO A 349 -9.17 2.90 10.14
C PRO A 349 -10.49 3.70 10.26
N HIS A 350 -10.46 5.01 9.98
CA HIS A 350 -11.57 5.95 10.26
C HIS A 350 -12.72 5.90 9.22
N GLY A 351 -13.04 4.70 8.72
CA GLY A 351 -14.16 4.41 7.84
C GLY A 351 -13.83 4.29 6.35
N TYR A 352 -14.67 4.90 5.53
CA TYR A 352 -14.93 4.47 4.15
C TYR A 352 -13.95 5.08 3.14
N GLY A 353 -13.40 4.26 2.25
CA GLY A 353 -12.45 4.69 1.21
C GLY A 353 -13.05 5.58 0.11
N ARG A 354 -12.18 6.35 -0.57
CA ARG A 354 -12.53 7.12 -1.79
C ARG A 354 -12.93 6.19 -2.95
N VAL A 355 -13.71 6.75 -3.88
CA VAL A 355 -14.07 6.12 -5.16
C VAL A 355 -12.85 5.96 -6.05
N LYS A 356 -12.57 4.72 -6.45
CA LYS A 356 -11.63 4.30 -7.49
C LYS A 356 -12.16 3.03 -8.20
N PRO A 357 -11.77 2.74 -9.46
CA PRO A 357 -11.02 3.59 -10.39
C PRO A 357 -11.74 4.91 -10.69
N ASP A 358 -11.09 5.85 -11.39
CA ASP A 358 -11.78 7.08 -11.82
C ASP A 358 -12.72 6.80 -13.00
N VAL A 359 -12.26 5.96 -13.94
CA VAL A 359 -12.94 5.57 -15.18
C VAL A 359 -12.48 4.17 -15.61
N VAL A 360 -13.22 3.53 -16.53
CA VAL A 360 -12.82 2.28 -17.20
C VAL A 360 -12.66 2.44 -18.71
N ALA A 361 -11.84 1.58 -19.32
CA ALA A 361 -11.66 1.49 -20.77
C ALA A 361 -11.38 0.05 -21.21
N TYR A 362 -11.55 -0.25 -22.51
CA TYR A 362 -11.29 -1.57 -23.05
C TYR A 362 -9.85 -2.00 -22.77
N GLY A 363 -9.71 -3.07 -21.98
CA GLY A 363 -8.44 -3.61 -21.50
C GLY A 363 -8.30 -5.11 -21.72
N ARG A 364 -9.32 -5.76 -22.29
CA ARG A 364 -9.27 -7.17 -22.71
C ARG A 364 -9.08 -7.26 -24.22
N ASP A 365 -8.16 -8.12 -24.64
CA ASP A 365 -7.88 -8.48 -26.03
C ASP A 365 -7.64 -7.30 -27.00
N ILE A 366 -6.89 -6.30 -26.54
CA ILE A 366 -6.56 -5.10 -27.32
C ILE A 366 -5.36 -5.34 -28.23
N MET A 367 -5.51 -4.98 -29.51
CA MET A 367 -4.43 -5.01 -30.49
C MET A 367 -3.47 -3.83 -30.33
N GLY A 368 -2.17 -4.12 -30.21
CA GLY A 368 -1.10 -3.14 -30.05
C GLY A 368 0.25 -3.64 -30.60
N SER A 369 1.28 -2.78 -30.59
CA SER A 369 2.59 -3.08 -31.19
C SER A 369 3.29 -4.30 -30.57
N LYS A 370 3.77 -5.22 -31.39
CA LYS A 370 4.71 -6.29 -30.99
C LYS A 370 6.13 -5.73 -30.86
N ILE A 371 7.00 -6.41 -30.11
CA ILE A 371 8.41 -6.02 -29.94
C ILE A 371 9.25 -6.17 -31.23
N SER A 372 8.87 -7.10 -32.11
CA SER A 372 9.57 -7.41 -33.36
C SER A 372 9.13 -6.50 -34.52
N THR A 373 7.92 -6.72 -35.02
CA THR A 373 7.25 -6.09 -36.16
C THR A 373 5.80 -6.57 -36.14
N GLY A 374 4.86 -5.75 -36.63
CA GLY A 374 3.44 -6.09 -36.63
C GLY A 374 2.82 -6.04 -35.23
N CYS A 375 1.58 -6.50 -35.13
CA CYS A 375 0.76 -6.33 -33.93
C CYS A 375 0.64 -7.62 -33.09
N LYS A 376 0.19 -7.48 -31.84
CA LYS A 376 -0.23 -8.57 -30.93
C LYS A 376 -1.46 -8.14 -30.14
N SER A 377 -2.24 -9.10 -29.65
CA SER A 377 -3.22 -8.86 -28.58
C SER A 377 -2.51 -8.83 -27.21
N LEU A 378 -3.05 -8.10 -26.23
CA LEU A 378 -2.81 -8.28 -24.79
C LEU A 378 -4.07 -7.95 -24.00
N SER A 379 -4.14 -8.44 -22.77
CA SER A 379 -5.14 -8.11 -21.75
C SER A 379 -4.48 -7.57 -20.47
N GLY A 380 -5.13 -6.63 -19.78
CA GLY A 380 -4.72 -6.06 -18.51
C GLY A 380 -5.20 -4.62 -18.29
N THR A 381 -5.23 -4.11 -17.06
CA THR A 381 -5.48 -2.68 -16.81
C THR A 381 -4.28 -1.82 -17.24
N SER A 382 -3.08 -2.42 -17.34
CA SER A 382 -1.90 -1.86 -18.04
C SER A 382 -2.08 -1.74 -19.56
N VAL A 383 -3.16 -2.29 -20.10
CA VAL A 383 -3.60 -2.14 -21.50
C VAL A 383 -4.76 -1.14 -21.63
N ALA A 384 -5.65 -1.07 -20.63
CA ALA A 384 -6.69 -0.02 -20.55
C ALA A 384 -6.10 1.39 -20.30
N SER A 385 -5.07 1.51 -19.46
CA SER A 385 -4.46 2.82 -19.15
C SER A 385 -3.81 3.52 -20.36
N PRO A 386 -3.09 2.87 -21.30
CA PRO A 386 -2.66 3.52 -22.53
C PRO A 386 -3.78 3.82 -23.53
N VAL A 387 -4.93 3.13 -23.49
CA VAL A 387 -6.12 3.55 -24.26
C VAL A 387 -6.53 4.95 -23.80
N VAL A 388 -6.72 5.15 -22.48
CA VAL A 388 -7.06 6.45 -21.90
C VAL A 388 -5.93 7.48 -22.08
N ALA A 389 -4.66 7.11 -21.92
CA ALA A 389 -3.54 8.04 -22.18
C ALA A 389 -3.47 8.48 -23.65
N GLY A 390 -3.87 7.61 -24.59
CA GLY A 390 -3.99 7.93 -26.01
C GLY A 390 -5.14 8.89 -26.28
N MET A 391 -6.31 8.65 -25.68
CA MET A 391 -7.46 9.56 -25.71
C MET A 391 -7.07 10.94 -25.13
N VAL A 392 -6.38 10.97 -23.98
CA VAL A 392 -5.83 12.21 -23.37
C VAL A 392 -4.87 12.92 -24.33
N CYS A 393 -3.93 12.22 -24.98
CA CYS A 393 -3.02 12.84 -25.94
C CYS A 393 -3.76 13.45 -27.15
N LEU A 394 -4.81 12.78 -27.62
CA LEU A 394 -5.67 13.28 -28.70
C LEU A 394 -6.46 14.53 -28.26
N LEU A 395 -7.07 14.50 -27.06
CA LEU A 395 -7.79 15.62 -26.45
C LEU A 395 -6.90 16.83 -26.17
N VAL A 396 -5.66 16.63 -25.68
CA VAL A 396 -4.67 17.72 -25.51
C VAL A 396 -4.33 18.35 -26.88
N SER A 397 -4.39 17.59 -27.97
CA SER A 397 -4.12 18.12 -29.31
C SER A 397 -5.21 19.06 -29.85
N VAL A 398 -6.45 18.93 -29.35
CA VAL A 398 -7.61 19.79 -29.69
C VAL A 398 -7.40 21.24 -29.25
N ILE A 399 -6.86 21.44 -28.04
CA ILE A 399 -6.68 22.77 -27.48
C ILE A 399 -5.48 23.47 -28.16
N PRO A 400 -5.65 24.71 -28.69
CA PRO A 400 -4.57 25.47 -29.31
C PRO A 400 -3.37 25.64 -28.37
N GLU A 401 -2.17 25.44 -28.91
CA GLU A 401 -0.89 25.40 -28.15
C GLU A 401 -0.68 26.60 -27.21
N THR A 402 -1.11 27.80 -27.64
CA THR A 402 -1.09 29.04 -26.84
C THR A 402 -2.01 28.99 -25.62
N SER A 403 -3.16 28.33 -25.73
CA SER A 403 -4.21 28.27 -24.72
C SER A 403 -4.08 27.07 -23.78
N ARG A 404 -3.34 26.02 -24.17
CA ARG A 404 -3.17 24.77 -23.39
C ARG A 404 -2.83 25.03 -21.92
N LYS A 405 -1.91 25.94 -21.62
CA LYS A 405 -1.48 26.25 -20.24
C LYS A 405 -2.54 26.93 -19.35
N HIS A 406 -3.62 27.46 -19.94
CA HIS A 406 -4.69 28.14 -19.20
C HIS A 406 -5.92 27.25 -19.00
N ILE A 407 -6.04 26.17 -19.78
CA ILE A 407 -7.18 25.25 -19.85
C ILE A 407 -6.82 23.87 -19.27
N LEU A 408 -5.66 23.33 -19.64
CA LEU A 408 -5.27 21.94 -19.38
C LEU A 408 -4.33 21.81 -18.18
N ASN A 409 -4.76 21.03 -17.20
CA ASN A 409 -4.05 20.58 -16.02
C ASN A 409 -4.63 19.22 -15.55
N PRO A 410 -4.02 18.53 -14.57
CA PRO A 410 -4.51 17.22 -14.10
C PRO A 410 -5.99 17.22 -13.69
N ALA A 411 -6.45 18.21 -12.92
CA ALA A 411 -7.86 18.31 -12.54
C ALA A 411 -8.77 18.53 -13.76
N SER A 412 -8.48 19.49 -14.65
CA SER A 412 -9.37 19.77 -15.79
C SER A 412 -9.48 18.61 -16.79
N MET A 413 -8.43 17.81 -16.95
CA MET A 413 -8.51 16.58 -17.74
C MET A 413 -9.31 15.50 -17.01
N LYS A 414 -9.08 15.27 -15.70
CA LYS A 414 -9.89 14.33 -14.91
C LYS A 414 -11.37 14.72 -14.93
N GLN A 415 -11.69 15.99 -14.70
CA GLN A 415 -13.04 16.56 -14.77
C GLN A 415 -13.72 16.21 -16.11
N ALA A 416 -13.07 16.47 -17.24
CA ALA A 416 -13.64 16.14 -18.56
C ALA A 416 -13.82 14.64 -18.82
N LEU A 417 -12.98 13.78 -18.22
CA LEU A 417 -13.10 12.33 -18.33
C LEU A 417 -14.21 11.76 -17.45
N VAL A 418 -14.35 12.21 -16.19
CA VAL A 418 -15.38 11.70 -15.26
C VAL A 418 -16.75 12.34 -15.50
N GLU A 419 -16.82 13.64 -15.83
CA GLU A 419 -18.08 14.32 -16.17
C GLU A 419 -18.58 13.93 -17.58
N GLY A 420 -17.74 13.29 -18.40
CA GLY A 420 -18.07 12.77 -19.73
C GLY A 420 -18.20 11.24 -19.82
N ALA A 421 -18.04 10.50 -18.73
CA ALA A 421 -18.07 9.03 -18.77
C ALA A 421 -19.50 8.47 -18.94
N ALA A 422 -19.60 7.33 -19.62
CA ALA A 422 -20.82 6.56 -19.77
C ALA A 422 -20.92 5.49 -18.67
N LYS A 423 -21.82 5.70 -17.71
CA LYS A 423 -22.14 4.71 -16.66
C LYS A 423 -22.60 3.39 -17.29
N LEU A 424 -21.99 2.30 -16.85
CA LEU A 424 -22.28 0.92 -17.24
C LEU A 424 -23.38 0.33 -16.34
N ALA A 425 -24.20 -0.57 -16.88
CA ALA A 425 -25.26 -1.25 -16.14
C ALA A 425 -24.74 -2.55 -15.53
N GLY A 426 -24.87 -2.72 -14.21
CA GLY A 426 -24.43 -3.91 -13.46
C GLY A 426 -23.32 -3.64 -12.45
N PRO A 427 -22.16 -3.08 -12.85
CA PRO A 427 -21.06 -2.81 -11.92
C PRO A 427 -21.35 -1.67 -10.93
N ASN A 428 -20.78 -1.72 -9.74
CA ASN A 428 -20.85 -0.61 -8.77
C ASN A 428 -19.74 0.44 -8.97
N ILE A 429 -19.91 1.60 -8.33
CA ILE A 429 -19.01 2.77 -8.46
C ILE A 429 -17.55 2.45 -8.09
N TYR A 430 -17.32 1.47 -7.23
CA TYR A 430 -15.99 0.97 -6.83
C TYR A 430 -15.40 -0.08 -7.80
N GLU A 431 -16.09 -0.37 -8.90
CA GLU A 431 -15.59 -1.21 -10.01
C GLU A 431 -15.41 -0.40 -11.29
N GLN A 432 -16.39 0.45 -11.61
CA GLN A 432 -16.41 1.22 -12.87
C GLN A 432 -15.98 2.69 -12.73
N GLY A 433 -15.89 3.22 -11.51
CA GLY A 433 -15.73 4.67 -11.30
C GLY A 433 -16.91 5.46 -11.85
N ALA A 434 -16.61 6.47 -12.66
CA ALA A 434 -17.61 7.22 -13.43
C ALA A 434 -18.22 6.42 -14.60
N GLY A 435 -17.65 5.27 -14.95
CA GLY A 435 -18.03 4.44 -16.09
C GLY A 435 -17.00 4.44 -17.22
N ARG A 436 -17.41 3.99 -18.42
CA ARG A 436 -16.53 3.92 -19.60
C ARG A 436 -16.26 5.33 -20.14
N VAL A 437 -15.01 5.66 -20.44
CA VAL A 437 -14.64 6.95 -21.04
C VAL A 437 -15.34 7.17 -22.39
N ASP A 438 -16.01 8.30 -22.58
CA ASP A 438 -16.46 8.76 -23.91
C ASP A 438 -15.55 9.90 -24.41
N LEU A 439 -14.87 9.65 -25.52
CA LEU A 439 -13.93 10.60 -26.14
C LEU A 439 -14.62 11.88 -26.65
N LEU A 440 -15.85 11.77 -27.14
CA LEU A 440 -16.59 12.85 -27.80
C LEU A 440 -17.31 13.73 -26.77
N ALA A 441 -17.82 13.15 -25.68
CA ALA A 441 -18.29 13.89 -24.52
C ALA A 441 -17.12 14.68 -23.87
N SER A 442 -15.99 14.02 -23.58
CA SER A 442 -14.79 14.69 -23.07
C SER A 442 -14.27 15.79 -24.01
N TYR A 443 -14.38 15.60 -25.33
CA TYR A 443 -14.03 16.60 -26.34
C TYR A 443 -14.90 17.87 -26.24
N GLU A 444 -16.24 17.73 -26.21
CA GLU A 444 -17.15 18.88 -26.11
C GLU A 444 -17.05 19.60 -24.75
N ILE A 445 -16.79 18.87 -23.66
CA ILE A 445 -16.47 19.45 -22.35
C ILE A 445 -15.19 20.28 -22.45
N LEU A 446 -14.06 19.73 -22.91
CA LEU A 446 -12.78 20.46 -23.00
C LEU A 446 -12.82 21.65 -23.97
N LYS A 447 -13.56 21.52 -25.07
CA LYS A 447 -13.77 22.57 -26.08
C LYS A 447 -14.54 23.78 -25.53
N SER A 448 -15.40 23.58 -24.53
CA SER A 448 -16.17 24.63 -23.85
C SER A 448 -15.65 24.95 -22.43
N TYR A 449 -14.56 24.29 -22.00
CA TYR A 449 -14.12 24.30 -20.61
C TYR A 449 -13.66 25.67 -20.12
N GLN A 450 -14.28 26.13 -19.04
CA GLN A 450 -13.82 27.25 -18.23
C GLN A 450 -13.21 26.71 -16.93
N PRO A 451 -12.04 27.21 -16.48
CA PRO A 451 -11.40 26.77 -15.24
C PRO A 451 -12.34 26.84 -14.03
N ARG A 452 -12.72 25.68 -13.49
CA ARG A 452 -13.66 25.53 -12.37
C ARG A 452 -13.14 24.52 -11.35
N ALA A 453 -13.71 24.57 -10.14
CA ALA A 453 -13.72 23.42 -9.26
C ALA A 453 -15.02 22.63 -9.44
N SER A 454 -14.96 21.31 -9.28
CA SER A 454 -16.13 20.42 -9.15
C SER A 454 -15.86 19.34 -8.09
N ILE A 455 -16.89 18.59 -7.72
CA ILE A 455 -16.81 17.45 -6.78
C ILE A 455 -17.14 16.18 -7.57
N PHE A 456 -16.38 15.11 -7.36
CA PHE A 456 -16.59 13.80 -7.95
C PHE A 456 -16.86 12.73 -6.86
N PRO A 457 -17.95 11.95 -6.98
CA PRO A 457 -19.09 12.16 -7.88
C PRO A 457 -19.87 13.44 -7.51
N SER A 458 -20.61 14.01 -8.48
CA SER A 458 -21.42 15.23 -8.28
C SER A 458 -22.85 14.95 -7.79
N VAL A 459 -23.25 13.67 -7.80
CA VAL A 459 -24.53 13.16 -7.28
C VAL A 459 -24.22 11.95 -6.40
N LEU A 460 -24.88 11.84 -5.26
CA LEU A 460 -24.92 10.66 -4.42
C LEU A 460 -26.38 10.20 -4.32
N ASP A 461 -26.73 9.11 -4.99
CA ASP A 461 -28.08 8.55 -4.97
C ASP A 461 -28.08 7.14 -4.36
N TYR A 462 -28.35 7.06 -3.06
CA TYR A 462 -28.39 5.77 -2.36
C TYR A 462 -29.66 4.95 -2.68
N THR A 463 -30.48 5.36 -3.66
CA THR A 463 -31.54 4.51 -4.24
C THR A 463 -31.10 3.81 -5.54
N ASP A 464 -30.04 4.30 -6.19
CA ASP A 464 -29.46 3.73 -7.42
C ASP A 464 -28.53 2.54 -7.10
N CYS A 465 -29.14 1.36 -7.01
CA CYS A 465 -28.48 0.09 -6.73
C CYS A 465 -28.42 -0.78 -8.00
N PRO A 466 -27.27 -1.43 -8.32
CA PRO A 466 -26.09 -1.61 -7.47
C PRO A 466 -25.08 -0.45 -7.52
N TYR A 467 -25.29 0.63 -8.29
CA TYR A 467 -24.23 1.62 -8.55
C TYR A 467 -23.63 2.24 -7.28
N PHE A 468 -24.46 2.70 -6.34
CA PHE A 468 -24.02 3.21 -5.03
C PHE A 468 -23.94 2.13 -3.94
N TRP A 469 -23.57 0.88 -4.29
CA TRP A 469 -23.14 -0.10 -3.31
C TRP A 469 -21.87 0.39 -2.59
N PRO A 470 -21.71 0.19 -1.25
CA PRO A 470 -22.58 -0.55 -0.33
C PRO A 470 -23.81 0.23 0.15
N PHE A 471 -23.78 1.56 0.06
CA PHE A 471 -24.78 2.46 0.66
C PHE A 471 -26.22 2.15 0.23
N CYS A 472 -26.46 1.79 -1.04
CA CYS A 472 -27.79 1.44 -1.54
C CYS A 472 -28.38 0.14 -0.95
N ARG A 473 -27.57 -0.69 -0.26
CA ARG A 473 -28.03 -1.90 0.46
C ARG A 473 -28.39 -1.63 1.92
N GLN A 474 -27.98 -0.50 2.49
CA GLN A 474 -28.22 -0.16 3.89
C GLN A 474 -28.79 1.27 4.02
N PRO A 475 -30.12 1.42 4.16
CA PRO A 475 -30.73 2.73 4.42
C PRO A 475 -30.29 3.27 5.79
N LEU A 476 -30.28 4.60 5.91
CA LEU A 476 -29.94 5.28 7.16
C LEU A 476 -31.12 5.24 8.14
N TYR A 477 -30.83 5.42 9.43
CA TYR A 477 -31.84 5.47 10.50
C TYR A 477 -31.27 6.20 11.73
N ALA A 478 -32.13 6.63 12.65
CA ALA A 478 -31.70 7.33 13.86
C ALA A 478 -31.08 6.39 14.89
N GLY A 479 -30.08 6.88 15.64
CA GLY A 479 -29.33 6.08 16.61
C GLY A 479 -28.04 5.44 16.08
N ALA A 480 -27.79 5.51 14.77
CA ALA A 480 -26.62 4.93 14.10
C ALA A 480 -25.33 5.77 14.23
N MET A 481 -24.18 5.12 14.08
CA MET A 481 -22.90 5.73 13.74
C MET A 481 -23.00 6.53 12.42
N PRO A 482 -22.15 7.55 12.20
CA PRO A 482 -22.14 8.29 10.95
C PRO A 482 -21.76 7.39 9.76
N VAL A 483 -22.60 7.39 8.73
CA VAL A 483 -22.24 6.85 7.41
C VAL A 483 -21.33 7.88 6.74
N ILE A 484 -20.11 7.48 6.39
CA ILE A 484 -19.10 8.39 5.81
C ILE A 484 -19.02 8.16 4.30
N PHE A 485 -19.06 9.23 3.51
CA PHE A 485 -18.74 9.20 2.07
C PHE A 485 -17.59 10.15 1.75
N ASN A 486 -16.51 9.63 1.16
CA ASN A 486 -15.32 10.40 0.78
C ASN A 486 -15.32 10.79 -0.70
N ALA A 487 -15.83 12.00 -1.00
CA ALA A 487 -15.83 12.59 -2.34
C ALA A 487 -14.49 13.30 -2.65
N THR A 488 -14.11 13.34 -3.91
CA THR A 488 -12.89 14.05 -4.37
C THR A 488 -13.25 15.44 -4.91
N ILE A 489 -12.62 16.49 -4.36
CA ILE A 489 -12.67 17.84 -4.93
C ILE A 489 -11.63 17.91 -6.05
N LEU A 490 -12.05 18.35 -7.24
CA LEU A 490 -11.19 18.57 -8.40
C LEU A 490 -11.07 20.07 -8.66
N ASN A 491 -9.87 20.65 -8.53
CA ASN A 491 -9.66 22.08 -8.73
C ASN A 491 -8.92 22.40 -10.04
N GLY A 492 -9.66 22.47 -11.15
CA GLY A 492 -9.13 22.86 -12.44
C GLY A 492 -8.80 24.36 -12.59
N MET A 493 -8.92 25.17 -11.53
CA MET A 493 -8.58 26.61 -11.55
C MET A 493 -7.08 26.91 -11.41
N GLY A 494 -6.32 26.08 -10.70
CA GLY A 494 -4.87 26.27 -10.47
C GLY A 494 -4.27 25.29 -9.46
N VAL A 495 -2.93 25.25 -9.39
CA VAL A 495 -2.14 24.28 -8.57
C VAL A 495 -2.37 24.37 -7.06
N ASN A 496 -3.14 25.35 -6.60
CA ASN A 496 -3.64 25.42 -5.23
C ASN A 496 -5.04 26.05 -5.21
N GLY A 497 -5.93 25.41 -4.48
CA GLY A 497 -7.24 25.93 -4.10
C GLY A 497 -7.35 26.07 -2.59
N TYR A 498 -8.30 26.88 -2.15
CA TYR A 498 -8.63 27.11 -0.76
C TYR A 498 -10.14 27.07 -0.61
N VAL A 499 -10.62 26.39 0.43
CA VAL A 499 -12.05 26.41 0.78
C VAL A 499 -12.37 27.76 1.46
N GLU A 500 -13.34 28.50 0.92
CA GLU A 500 -13.67 29.86 1.37
C GLU A 500 -14.48 29.87 2.67
N SER A 501 -15.30 28.84 2.88
CA SER A 501 -16.14 28.62 4.06
C SER A 501 -16.44 27.13 4.18
N PRO A 502 -16.78 26.61 5.38
CA PRO A 502 -17.23 25.23 5.54
C PRO A 502 -18.35 24.86 4.54
N PRO A 503 -18.44 23.60 4.10
CA PRO A 503 -19.55 23.12 3.27
C PRO A 503 -20.88 23.30 4.01
N THR A 504 -21.96 23.53 3.25
CA THR A 504 -23.30 23.71 3.82
C THR A 504 -24.32 22.77 3.18
N TRP A 505 -25.14 22.13 4.02
CA TRP A 505 -26.28 21.31 3.63
C TRP A 505 -27.51 22.20 3.40
N HIS A 506 -28.22 21.95 2.30
CA HIS A 506 -29.47 22.61 1.92
C HIS A 506 -30.50 21.52 1.59
N PRO A 507 -31.41 21.15 2.52
CA PRO A 507 -32.45 20.18 2.23
C PRO A 507 -33.47 20.72 1.21
N SER A 508 -34.16 19.84 0.50
CA SER A 508 -35.18 20.21 -0.49
C SER A 508 -36.54 20.51 0.14
N ASP A 509 -36.80 19.95 1.32
CA ASP A 509 -38.08 19.89 2.02
C ASP A 509 -37.89 20.07 3.54
N GLU A 510 -38.97 19.94 4.33
CA GLU A 510 -38.88 20.04 5.80
C GLU A 510 -38.28 18.75 6.39
N GLU A 511 -38.63 17.60 5.81
CA GLU A 511 -38.17 16.25 6.15
C GLU A 511 -36.64 16.12 6.07
N GLY A 512 -35.99 16.76 5.10
CA GLY A 512 -34.53 16.79 4.96
C GLY A 512 -33.79 17.50 6.10
N ASN A 513 -34.50 18.15 7.02
CA ASN A 513 -33.94 18.62 8.29
C ASN A 513 -33.77 17.50 9.32
N LEU A 514 -34.32 16.29 9.09
CA LEU A 514 -34.03 15.09 9.91
C LEU A 514 -32.62 14.55 9.66
N LEU A 515 -32.01 14.88 8.51
CA LEU A 515 -30.60 14.60 8.24
C LEU A 515 -29.70 15.61 8.96
N SER A 516 -28.61 15.09 9.52
CA SER A 516 -27.48 15.87 10.00
C SER A 516 -26.24 15.45 9.22
N ILE A 517 -25.56 16.42 8.59
CA ILE A 517 -24.28 16.20 7.92
C ILE A 517 -23.21 17.02 8.64
N HIS A 518 -22.15 16.35 9.05
CA HIS A 518 -20.88 16.96 9.46
C HIS A 518 -19.85 16.75 8.34
N PHE A 519 -18.88 17.66 8.22
CA PHE A 519 -17.92 17.65 7.12
C PHE A 519 -16.49 17.72 7.64
N THR A 520 -15.64 16.81 7.17
CA THR A 520 -14.17 16.99 7.20
C THR A 520 -13.68 17.13 5.76
N TYR A 521 -12.74 18.03 5.50
CA TYR A 521 -12.37 18.40 4.14
C TYR A 521 -10.97 19.01 4.08
N SER A 522 -10.38 19.03 2.88
CA SER A 522 -9.11 19.73 2.64
C SER A 522 -9.31 21.25 2.63
N GLU A 523 -8.88 21.96 3.68
CA GLU A 523 -8.86 23.44 3.69
C GLU A 523 -8.02 24.01 2.53
N VAL A 524 -6.89 23.35 2.25
CA VAL A 524 -6.00 23.62 1.13
C VAL A 524 -6.07 22.44 0.15
N ILE A 525 -6.46 22.72 -1.09
CA ILE A 525 -6.52 21.76 -2.19
C ILE A 525 -5.19 21.85 -2.94
N TRP A 526 -4.39 20.78 -2.94
CA TRP A 526 -3.05 20.75 -3.55
C TRP A 526 -2.61 19.30 -3.80
N PRO A 527 -1.92 18.98 -4.93
CA PRO A 527 -1.55 19.88 -6.02
C PRO A 527 -2.68 20.19 -7.00
N TRP A 528 -3.71 19.35 -7.09
CA TRP A 528 -4.90 19.61 -7.93
C TRP A 528 -6.20 19.09 -7.30
N THR A 529 -6.08 18.11 -6.43
CA THR A 529 -7.21 17.47 -5.76
C THR A 529 -7.20 17.70 -4.26
N GLY A 530 -8.36 17.44 -3.64
CA GLY A 530 -8.58 17.42 -2.20
C GLY A 530 -9.76 16.49 -1.89
N TYR A 531 -10.09 16.32 -0.62
CA TYR A 531 -11.22 15.48 -0.19
C TYR A 531 -12.33 16.32 0.45
N LEU A 532 -13.56 15.80 0.34
CA LEU A 532 -14.74 16.22 1.08
C LEU A 532 -15.43 14.97 1.63
N ALA A 533 -15.29 14.74 2.93
CA ALA A 533 -15.98 13.68 3.65
C ALA A 533 -17.34 14.19 4.14
N LEU A 534 -18.41 13.44 3.83
CA LEU A 534 -19.75 13.66 4.36
C LEU A 534 -20.02 12.64 5.46
N HIS A 535 -20.10 13.09 6.71
CA HIS A 535 -20.42 12.28 7.88
C HIS A 535 -21.92 12.42 8.16
N MET A 536 -22.72 11.44 7.77
CA MET A 536 -24.19 11.53 7.71
C MET A 536 -24.84 10.72 8.83
N GLN A 537 -25.72 11.37 9.62
CA GLN A 537 -26.53 10.75 10.66
C GLN A 537 -27.98 11.25 10.56
N ILE A 538 -28.95 10.38 10.86
CA ILE A 538 -30.33 10.80 11.10
C ILE A 538 -30.47 11.18 12.57
N LYS A 539 -31.13 12.31 12.83
CA LYS A 539 -31.36 12.83 14.19
C LYS A 539 -32.41 11.99 14.92
N GLU A 540 -32.42 12.03 16.25
CA GLU A 540 -33.31 11.20 17.08
C GLU A 540 -34.81 11.48 16.82
N GLU A 541 -35.17 12.69 16.40
CA GLU A 541 -36.53 13.03 15.97
C GLU A 541 -37.00 12.21 14.75
N GLY A 542 -36.05 11.70 13.95
CA GLY A 542 -36.29 10.84 12.79
C GLY A 542 -36.43 9.35 13.10
N ALA A 543 -36.39 8.91 14.37
CA ALA A 543 -36.39 7.49 14.73
C ALA A 543 -37.62 6.68 14.27
N GLN A 544 -38.70 7.33 13.87
CA GLN A 544 -39.91 6.71 13.29
C GLN A 544 -40.19 7.14 11.85
N PHE A 545 -39.29 7.92 11.23
CA PHE A 545 -39.45 8.37 9.85
C PHE A 545 -39.14 7.24 8.86
N SER A 546 -39.85 7.23 7.72
CA SER A 546 -39.49 6.39 6.58
C SER A 546 -39.85 7.10 5.28
N GLY A 547 -38.89 7.14 4.36
CA GLY A 547 -38.99 7.88 3.13
C GLY A 547 -37.60 8.15 2.55
N ASP A 548 -37.54 8.91 1.47
CA ASP A 548 -36.29 9.44 0.95
C ASP A 548 -36.06 10.86 1.51
N ILE A 549 -34.79 11.26 1.63
CA ILE A 549 -34.37 12.64 1.91
C ILE A 549 -33.52 13.11 0.72
N GLU A 550 -33.84 14.31 0.21
CA GLU A 550 -33.15 14.91 -0.93
C GLU A 550 -32.64 16.32 -0.63
N GLY A 551 -31.50 16.71 -1.21
CA GLY A 551 -30.96 18.07 -1.06
C GLY A 551 -29.58 18.25 -1.69
N ASN A 552 -28.94 19.36 -1.35
CA ASN A 552 -27.69 19.80 -1.96
C ASN A 552 -26.64 20.18 -0.90
N VAL A 553 -25.43 19.66 -1.05
CA VAL A 553 -24.24 20.16 -0.35
C VAL A 553 -23.54 21.18 -1.25
N THR A 554 -23.28 22.38 -0.73
CA THR A 554 -22.59 23.44 -1.47
C THR A 554 -21.24 23.79 -0.85
N LEU A 555 -20.23 23.98 -1.71
CA LEU A 555 -18.84 24.25 -1.34
C LEU A 555 -18.29 25.41 -2.18
N ARG A 556 -17.62 26.37 -1.55
CA ARG A 556 -16.95 27.49 -2.25
C ARG A 556 -15.44 27.30 -2.22
N VAL A 557 -14.83 27.25 -3.40
CA VAL A 557 -13.38 27.15 -3.59
C VAL A 557 -12.88 28.41 -4.29
N TYR A 558 -11.73 28.93 -3.86
CA TYR A 558 -10.99 29.94 -4.62
C TYR A 558 -9.55 29.52 -4.88
N SER A 559 -8.99 29.97 -6.00
CA SER A 559 -7.58 29.82 -6.37
C SER A 559 -6.93 31.20 -6.56
N PRO A 560 -5.61 31.31 -6.33
CA PRO A 560 -4.85 32.51 -6.71
C PRO A 560 -5.00 32.85 -8.21
N PRO A 561 -4.74 34.11 -8.61
CA PRO A 561 -4.77 34.51 -10.02
C PRO A 561 -3.79 33.67 -10.85
N ALA A 562 -4.18 33.27 -12.07
CA ALA A 562 -3.27 32.61 -12.99
C ALA A 562 -2.23 33.61 -13.57
N GLN A 563 -1.22 33.09 -14.29
CA GLN A 563 -0.16 33.93 -14.84
C GLN A 563 -0.72 34.94 -15.87
N GLY A 564 -0.79 36.22 -15.48
CA GLY A 564 -1.33 37.33 -16.27
C GLY A 564 -2.61 37.94 -15.70
N GLU A 565 -3.26 37.26 -14.76
CA GLU A 565 -4.46 37.74 -14.05
C GLU A 565 -4.07 38.54 -12.80
N LYS A 566 -5.04 39.29 -12.25
CA LYS A 566 -4.90 40.06 -10.99
C LYS A 566 -5.85 39.56 -9.90
N ASP A 567 -7.07 39.21 -10.30
CA ASP A 567 -8.15 38.82 -9.42
C ASP A 567 -8.14 37.30 -9.18
N ARG A 568 -8.61 36.88 -8.01
CA ARG A 568 -8.70 35.45 -7.67
C ARG A 568 -9.80 34.75 -8.48
N ARG A 569 -9.59 33.48 -8.79
CA ARG A 569 -10.59 32.62 -9.45
C ARG A 569 -11.46 31.98 -8.38
N ASN A 570 -12.79 32.12 -8.46
CA ASN A 570 -13.73 31.52 -7.51
C ASN A 570 -14.69 30.57 -8.23
N SER A 571 -14.99 29.43 -7.61
CA SER A 571 -15.95 28.42 -8.10
C SER A 571 -16.84 27.97 -6.95
N THR A 572 -18.14 27.81 -7.22
CA THR A 572 -19.08 27.17 -6.28
C THR A 572 -19.39 25.79 -6.82
N CYS A 573 -19.08 24.75 -6.05
CA CYS A 573 -19.41 23.37 -6.34
C CYS A 573 -20.74 23.04 -5.65
N VAL A 574 -21.54 22.19 -6.31
CA VAL A 574 -22.76 21.60 -5.74
C VAL A 574 -22.63 20.09 -5.89
N LEU A 575 -22.91 19.37 -4.81
CA LEU A 575 -23.11 17.92 -4.79
C LEU A 575 -24.58 17.67 -4.43
N GLN A 576 -25.27 16.87 -5.24
CA GLN A 576 -26.64 16.46 -4.98
C GLN A 576 -26.63 15.20 -4.12
N LEU A 577 -27.55 15.10 -3.15
CA LEU A 577 -27.66 13.96 -2.25
C LEU A 577 -29.13 13.50 -2.18
N LYS A 578 -29.35 12.23 -2.48
CA LYS A 578 -30.60 11.49 -2.30
C LYS A 578 -30.29 10.24 -1.48
N LEU A 579 -30.95 10.07 -0.33
CA LEU A 579 -30.75 8.91 0.54
C LEU A 579 -32.06 8.39 1.10
N LYS A 580 -32.08 7.08 1.40
CA LYS A 580 -33.25 6.39 1.93
C LYS A 580 -33.15 6.23 3.45
N VAL A 581 -34.25 6.51 4.15
CA VAL A 581 -34.37 6.41 5.61
C VAL A 581 -35.43 5.39 6.01
N VAL A 582 -35.14 4.64 7.07
CA VAL A 582 -36.07 3.70 7.71
C VAL A 582 -36.19 3.98 9.22
N PRO A 583 -37.27 3.53 9.88
CA PRO A 583 -37.39 3.61 11.33
C PRO A 583 -36.27 2.82 12.00
N THR A 584 -35.82 3.25 13.18
CA THR A 584 -34.70 2.65 13.89
C THR A 584 -34.91 1.13 14.10
N PRO A 585 -34.04 0.25 13.55
CA PRO A 585 -34.15 -1.19 13.72
C PRO A 585 -33.99 -1.61 15.19
N PRO A 586 -34.60 -2.73 15.62
CA PRO A 586 -34.39 -3.28 16.96
C PRO A 586 -32.90 -3.55 17.23
N ARG A 587 -32.42 -3.33 18.47
CA ARG A 587 -31.00 -3.56 18.84
C ARG A 587 -30.51 -4.96 18.45
N SER A 588 -31.35 -5.99 18.59
CA SER A 588 -31.08 -7.39 18.18
C SER A 588 -31.00 -7.64 16.66
N LYS A 589 -30.98 -6.57 15.85
CA LYS A 589 -30.66 -6.56 14.42
C LYS A 589 -29.49 -5.63 14.07
N ARG A 590 -28.92 -4.91 15.05
CA ARG A 590 -27.84 -3.95 14.87
C ARG A 590 -26.51 -4.55 15.34
N ILE A 591 -25.57 -4.66 14.42
CA ILE A 591 -24.22 -5.16 14.62
C ILE A 591 -23.26 -3.98 14.49
N LEU A 592 -22.35 -3.84 15.44
CA LEU A 592 -21.23 -2.90 15.34
C LEU A 592 -19.98 -3.70 14.96
N TRP A 593 -19.37 -3.37 13.83
CA TRP A 593 -18.09 -3.93 13.37
C TRP A 593 -16.97 -3.03 13.87
N ASP A 594 -16.00 -3.58 14.58
CA ASP A 594 -14.78 -2.86 14.93
C ASP A 594 -13.89 -2.70 13.70
N GLN A 595 -13.59 -1.45 13.34
CA GLN A 595 -12.62 -1.10 12.29
C GLN A 595 -11.39 -0.38 12.89
N PHE A 596 -11.49 0.11 14.12
CA PHE A 596 -10.50 0.99 14.73
C PHE A 596 -9.19 0.26 15.00
N HIS A 597 -9.28 -1.02 15.37
CA HIS A 597 -8.14 -1.87 15.70
C HIS A 597 -7.56 -2.66 14.51
N ASN A 598 -7.96 -2.34 13.27
CA ASN A 598 -7.26 -2.81 12.06
C ASN A 598 -6.12 -1.87 11.65
N ILE A 599 -4.97 -2.47 11.36
CA ILE A 599 -3.79 -1.83 10.78
C ILE A 599 -3.97 -1.76 9.27
N LYS A 600 -4.45 -0.59 8.81
CA LYS A 600 -4.33 -0.13 7.42
C LYS A 600 -3.03 -0.59 6.74
N TYR A 601 -3.06 -0.83 5.42
CA TYR A 601 -1.88 -1.06 4.57
C TYR A 601 -1.48 0.16 3.71
N PRO A 602 -0.19 0.34 3.31
CA PRO A 602 1.02 -0.33 3.77
C PRO A 602 1.93 0.60 4.64
N PRO A 603 1.76 0.63 5.97
CA PRO A 603 2.71 1.20 6.93
C PRO A 603 3.67 0.14 7.48
N GLY A 604 3.26 -1.14 7.52
CA GLY A 604 4.02 -2.27 8.07
C GLY A 604 3.73 -3.59 7.32
N TYR A 605 4.24 -4.70 7.85
CA TYR A 605 4.02 -6.07 7.35
C TYR A 605 3.10 -6.81 8.31
N ILE A 606 1.82 -6.95 7.95
CA ILE A 606 0.96 -8.00 8.53
C ILE A 606 1.02 -9.18 7.55
N PRO A 607 1.29 -10.41 8.02
CA PRO A 607 1.23 -11.60 7.20
C PRO A 607 -0.23 -12.02 6.98
N ARG A 608 -0.48 -12.63 5.83
CA ARG A 608 -1.79 -13.23 5.48
C ARG A 608 -2.35 -14.16 6.57
N ASP A 609 -3.66 -14.30 6.55
CA ASP A 609 -4.49 -15.16 7.39
C ASP A 609 -4.16 -16.65 7.11
N SER A 610 -4.59 -17.22 5.98
CA SER A 610 -4.28 -18.63 5.71
C SER A 610 -2.84 -18.89 5.25
N LEU A 611 -2.13 -19.69 6.04
CA LEU A 611 -0.76 -20.08 5.74
C LEU A 611 -0.62 -21.07 4.56
N ASP A 612 -1.71 -21.70 4.12
CA ASP A 612 -1.75 -22.53 2.90
C ASP A 612 -1.53 -21.69 1.62
N VAL A 613 -1.86 -20.39 1.62
CA VAL A 613 -1.74 -19.48 0.47
C VAL A 613 -0.30 -19.03 0.23
N ARG A 614 0.47 -19.77 -0.58
CA ARG A 614 1.93 -19.50 -0.74
C ARG A 614 2.32 -18.40 -1.73
N ASN A 615 1.36 -17.87 -2.50
CA ASN A 615 1.65 -16.91 -3.57
C ASN A 615 1.60 -15.46 -3.10
N ASP A 616 0.66 -15.14 -2.21
CA ASP A 616 0.71 -13.92 -1.41
C ASP A 616 1.44 -14.18 -0.08
N ILE A 617 1.91 -13.10 0.53
CA ILE A 617 2.61 -13.11 1.82
C ILE A 617 2.08 -12.06 2.80
N LEU A 618 1.40 -11.03 2.30
CA LEU A 618 0.75 -10.00 3.10
C LEU A 618 -0.75 -10.32 3.19
N ASP A 619 -1.47 -9.82 4.21
CA ASP A 619 -2.75 -9.20 3.82
C ASP A 619 -2.45 -7.80 3.29
N TRP A 620 -3.24 -7.39 2.31
CA TRP A 620 -3.28 -6.03 1.80
C TRP A 620 -4.69 -5.62 1.36
N HIS A 621 -5.70 -6.48 1.59
CA HIS A 621 -7.10 -6.22 1.29
C HIS A 621 -7.74 -5.27 2.31
N GLY A 622 -7.14 -5.11 3.50
CA GLY A 622 -7.40 -3.99 4.40
C GLY A 622 -8.69 -4.11 5.21
N ASP A 623 -9.09 -5.35 5.49
CA ASP A 623 -9.90 -5.76 6.64
C ASP A 623 -11.15 -4.91 6.91
N HIS A 624 -11.90 -4.60 5.84
CA HIS A 624 -13.11 -3.80 5.92
C HIS A 624 -14.31 -4.60 5.43
N LEU A 625 -15.48 -4.34 6.04
CA LEU A 625 -16.83 -4.77 5.61
C LEU A 625 -17.14 -4.62 4.10
N HIS A 626 -16.35 -3.82 3.38
CA HIS A 626 -16.57 -3.47 1.98
C HIS A 626 -15.34 -3.74 1.09
N THR A 627 -14.30 -4.37 1.64
CA THR A 627 -13.16 -4.93 0.89
C THR A 627 -13.22 -6.46 0.92
N ASN A 628 -12.34 -7.14 1.64
CA ASN A 628 -12.33 -8.59 1.80
C ASN A 628 -13.62 -9.14 2.43
N PHE A 629 -14.23 -8.45 3.40
CA PHE A 629 -15.46 -8.92 4.06
C PHE A 629 -16.78 -8.55 3.34
N HIS A 630 -16.73 -8.10 2.08
CA HIS A 630 -17.92 -7.64 1.34
C HIS A 630 -19.01 -8.70 1.12
N ILE A 631 -18.65 -9.99 1.01
CA ILE A 631 -19.64 -11.08 0.90
C ILE A 631 -20.38 -11.26 2.23
N MET A 632 -19.66 -11.25 3.35
CA MET A 632 -20.23 -11.28 4.70
C MET A 632 -21.23 -10.13 4.90
N PHE A 633 -20.84 -8.89 4.58
CA PHE A 633 -21.73 -7.73 4.67
C PHE A 633 -23.03 -7.94 3.87
N ASN A 634 -22.92 -8.37 2.60
CA ASN A 634 -24.09 -8.60 1.76
C ASN A 634 -25.01 -9.71 2.34
N MET A 635 -24.45 -10.82 2.82
CA MET A 635 -25.25 -11.90 3.42
C MET A 635 -25.89 -11.51 4.75
N LEU A 636 -25.23 -10.70 5.58
CA LEU A 636 -25.82 -10.14 6.80
C LEU A 636 -26.97 -9.16 6.46
N ARG A 637 -26.82 -8.35 5.40
CA ARG A 637 -27.91 -7.48 4.89
C ARG A 637 -29.11 -8.29 4.37
N ASP A 638 -28.89 -9.42 3.68
CA ASP A 638 -29.98 -10.31 3.23
C ASP A 638 -30.62 -11.10 4.38
N ALA A 639 -29.88 -11.34 5.47
CA ALA A 639 -30.42 -11.80 6.75
C ALA A 639 -31.08 -10.67 7.60
N ASP A 640 -31.24 -9.47 7.02
CA ASP A 640 -31.84 -8.28 7.63
C ASP A 640 -31.12 -7.82 8.92
N TYR A 641 -29.80 -7.98 8.99
CA TYR A 641 -28.97 -7.31 10.00
C TYR A 641 -28.43 -6.00 9.43
N TYR A 642 -28.36 -4.97 10.25
CA TYR A 642 -27.76 -3.68 9.93
C TYR A 642 -26.37 -3.64 10.56
N ILE A 643 -25.34 -3.35 9.77
CA ILE A 643 -23.94 -3.48 10.16
C ILE A 643 -23.29 -2.10 10.08
N GLU A 644 -22.81 -1.59 11.20
CA GLU A 644 -22.28 -0.25 11.35
C GLU A 644 -20.76 -0.32 11.56
N THR A 645 -19.99 0.54 10.88
CA THR A 645 -18.51 0.59 10.99
C THR A 645 -18.09 1.48 12.16
N LEU A 646 -17.29 0.96 13.09
CA LEU A 646 -16.72 1.72 14.21
C LEU A 646 -15.26 2.10 13.92
N GLY A 647 -15.03 3.32 13.44
CA GLY A 647 -13.68 3.86 13.15
C GLY A 647 -12.95 4.50 14.34
N SER A 648 -13.48 4.34 15.56
CA SER A 648 -13.07 5.04 16.79
C SER A 648 -13.12 4.12 18.02
N PRO A 649 -12.36 4.39 19.10
CA PRO A 649 -12.34 3.57 20.32
C PRO A 649 -13.71 3.12 20.86
N PHE A 650 -13.78 1.99 21.57
CA PHE A 650 -15.00 1.45 22.19
C PHE A 650 -15.66 2.44 23.18
N THR A 651 -14.90 3.38 23.72
CA THR A 651 -15.42 4.50 24.54
C THR A 651 -16.37 5.43 23.79
N CYS A 652 -16.39 5.40 22.46
CA CYS A 652 -17.08 6.34 21.60
C CYS A 652 -18.50 5.92 21.15
N PHE A 653 -19.01 4.77 21.60
CA PHE A 653 -20.36 4.27 21.29
C PHE A 653 -21.20 3.90 22.52
N ASP A 654 -22.53 4.02 22.39
CA ASP A 654 -23.54 3.60 23.37
C ASP A 654 -23.94 2.14 23.10
N ALA A 655 -23.64 1.23 24.03
CA ALA A 655 -23.92 -0.20 23.87
C ALA A 655 -25.41 -0.56 23.89
N HIS A 656 -26.27 0.27 24.49
CA HIS A 656 -27.72 0.01 24.52
C HIS A 656 -28.37 0.05 23.12
N GLN A 657 -27.69 0.67 22.15
CA GLN A 657 -28.11 0.73 20.74
C GLN A 657 -27.96 -0.60 19.99
N TYR A 658 -27.06 -1.48 20.44
CA TYR A 658 -26.56 -2.62 19.67
C TYR A 658 -26.99 -3.97 20.26
N GLY A 659 -27.00 -4.98 19.39
CA GLY A 659 -27.19 -6.38 19.75
C GLY A 659 -25.86 -7.07 19.95
N THR A 660 -24.90 -6.83 19.05
CA THR A 660 -23.59 -7.46 19.06
C THR A 660 -22.49 -6.50 18.61
N LEU A 661 -21.38 -6.46 19.35
CA LEU A 661 -20.07 -6.01 18.85
C LEU A 661 -19.37 -7.22 18.19
N LEU A 662 -18.99 -7.05 16.92
CA LEU A 662 -18.36 -8.07 16.09
C LEU A 662 -16.90 -7.66 15.85
N LEU A 663 -16.00 -8.50 16.36
CA LEU A 663 -14.55 -8.40 16.19
C LEU A 663 -14.13 -9.54 15.24
N VAL A 664 -13.52 -9.22 14.10
CA VAL A 664 -13.07 -10.21 13.09
C VAL A 664 -11.77 -9.71 12.52
N ASP A 665 -10.70 -10.46 12.75
CA ASP A 665 -9.29 -10.09 12.52
C ASP A 665 -8.93 -8.68 13.01
N LEU A 666 -8.20 -8.60 14.13
CA LEU A 666 -7.80 -7.31 14.71
C LEU A 666 -6.34 -7.37 15.14
N GLU A 667 -5.55 -6.45 14.59
CA GLU A 667 -4.10 -6.44 14.70
C GLU A 667 -3.58 -5.44 15.74
N ASP A 668 -4.33 -4.40 16.10
CA ASP A 668 -3.88 -3.36 17.03
C ASP A 668 -4.07 -3.71 18.53
N GLU A 669 -3.59 -2.83 19.39
CA GLU A 669 -3.73 -2.85 20.86
C GLU A 669 -4.97 -2.07 21.32
N TYR A 670 -5.47 -2.36 22.53
CA TYR A 670 -6.61 -1.67 23.15
C TYR A 670 -6.17 -0.69 24.26
N PHE A 671 -6.90 0.41 24.45
CA PHE A 671 -6.74 1.26 25.64
C PHE A 671 -7.32 0.56 26.89
N GLN A 672 -6.73 0.81 28.05
CA GLN A 672 -7.19 0.24 29.34
C GLN A 672 -8.67 0.60 29.62
N GLU A 673 -9.06 1.83 29.30
CA GLU A 673 -10.43 2.33 29.44
C GLU A 673 -11.45 1.61 28.53
N GLU A 674 -11.01 0.99 27.42
CA GLU A 674 -11.87 0.20 26.54
C GLU A 674 -12.11 -1.21 27.09
N ILE A 675 -11.08 -1.84 27.66
CA ILE A 675 -11.20 -3.13 28.34
C ILE A 675 -12.16 -3.01 29.53
N GLU A 676 -12.06 -1.92 30.29
CA GLU A 676 -12.99 -1.61 31.39
C GLU A 676 -14.41 -1.35 30.91
N LYS A 677 -14.61 -0.57 29.83
CA LYS A 677 -15.93 -0.32 29.27
C LYS A 677 -16.56 -1.57 28.65
N LEU A 678 -15.85 -2.32 27.80
CA LEU A 678 -16.40 -3.50 27.12
C LEU A 678 -16.86 -4.55 28.13
N ARG A 679 -16.06 -4.78 29.18
CA ARG A 679 -16.42 -5.63 30.32
C ARG A 679 -17.78 -5.23 30.89
N ASP A 680 -17.97 -3.95 31.18
CA ASP A 680 -19.17 -3.46 31.84
C ASP A 680 -20.37 -3.34 30.89
N ASP A 681 -20.16 -3.06 29.60
CA ASP A 681 -21.19 -3.07 28.57
C ASP A 681 -21.76 -4.48 28.38
N VAL A 682 -20.90 -5.50 28.26
CA VAL A 682 -21.32 -6.91 28.18
C VAL A 682 -22.05 -7.31 29.46
N ILE A 683 -21.47 -7.09 30.64
CA ILE A 683 -22.03 -7.58 31.91
C ILE A 683 -23.32 -6.84 32.31
N ASN A 684 -23.41 -5.52 32.11
CA ASN A 684 -24.47 -4.68 32.69
C ASN A 684 -25.43 -4.02 31.67
N THR A 685 -25.14 -4.04 30.36
CA THR A 685 -26.06 -3.51 29.32
C THR A 685 -26.62 -4.59 28.39
N GLY A 686 -26.10 -5.82 28.50
CA GLY A 686 -26.45 -6.96 27.67
C GLY A 686 -25.89 -6.88 26.25
N LEU A 687 -24.70 -6.27 26.07
CA LEU A 687 -24.02 -6.28 24.78
C LEU A 687 -23.56 -7.71 24.45
N GLY A 688 -23.92 -8.20 23.27
CA GLY A 688 -23.33 -9.41 22.70
C GLY A 688 -21.90 -9.15 22.20
N LEU A 689 -21.00 -10.11 22.37
CA LEU A 689 -19.64 -10.05 21.85
C LEU A 689 -19.37 -11.29 20.99
N ALA A 690 -19.01 -11.08 19.72
CA ALA A 690 -18.62 -12.14 18.80
C ALA A 690 -17.18 -11.86 18.32
N VAL A 691 -16.28 -12.81 18.53
CA VAL A 691 -14.85 -12.68 18.18
C VAL A 691 -14.43 -13.80 17.23
N PHE A 692 -13.86 -13.42 16.08
CA PHE A 692 -13.15 -14.29 15.15
C PHE A 692 -11.69 -13.83 15.15
N SER A 693 -10.82 -14.61 15.81
CA SER A 693 -9.37 -14.39 15.85
C SER A 693 -8.70 -15.12 14.68
N GLU A 694 -7.41 -14.87 14.48
CA GLU A 694 -6.54 -15.68 13.63
C GLU A 694 -5.30 -16.19 14.38
N TRP A 695 -4.44 -16.91 13.65
CA TRP A 695 -3.18 -17.45 14.15
C TRP A 695 -2.21 -16.38 14.69
N TYR A 696 -1.47 -16.76 15.74
CA TYR A 696 -0.33 -15.99 16.23
C TYR A 696 0.77 -16.94 16.71
N ASN A 697 1.92 -16.95 16.04
CA ASN A 697 3.05 -17.79 16.42
C ASN A 697 4.38 -17.11 16.11
N VAL A 698 5.20 -16.87 17.15
CA VAL A 698 6.40 -16.03 17.05
C VAL A 698 7.49 -16.67 16.18
N ASP A 699 7.72 -17.97 16.33
CA ASP A 699 8.72 -18.67 15.51
C ASP A 699 8.31 -18.69 14.03
N THR A 700 7.02 -18.81 13.72
CA THR A 700 6.50 -18.76 12.36
C THR A 700 6.61 -17.37 11.75
N MET A 701 6.24 -16.31 12.48
CA MET A 701 6.49 -14.92 12.06
C MET A 701 7.97 -14.64 11.78
N VAL A 702 8.89 -15.16 12.60
CA VAL A 702 10.35 -14.96 12.40
C VAL A 702 10.84 -15.68 11.14
N LYS A 703 10.29 -16.84 10.78
CA LYS A 703 10.59 -17.58 9.54
C LYS A 703 10.09 -16.85 8.27
N MET A 704 9.03 -16.03 8.37
CA MET A 704 8.39 -15.31 7.24
C MET A 704 9.07 -13.98 6.85
N ARG A 705 10.16 -13.61 7.52
CA ARG A 705 10.95 -12.41 7.23
C ARG A 705 11.63 -12.48 5.86
N PHE A 706 11.44 -11.45 5.03
CA PHE A 706 12.06 -11.32 3.70
C PHE A 706 12.86 -10.01 3.57
N PHE A 707 13.70 -9.91 2.54
CA PHE A 707 14.39 -8.67 2.18
C PHE A 707 13.70 -8.07 0.96
N ASP A 708 13.24 -6.83 1.06
CA ASP A 708 12.68 -6.09 -0.07
C ASP A 708 13.78 -5.33 -0.80
N ASP A 709 13.91 -5.56 -2.10
CA ASP A 709 14.84 -4.86 -2.97
C ASP A 709 14.42 -3.39 -3.25
N ASN A 710 13.13 -3.05 -3.07
CA ASN A 710 12.59 -1.70 -3.32
C ASN A 710 12.94 -0.73 -2.17
N THR A 711 12.53 -1.01 -0.94
CA THR A 711 12.95 -0.22 0.24
C THR A 711 14.40 -0.49 0.64
N ARG A 712 14.98 -1.62 0.21
CA ARG A 712 16.30 -2.13 0.63
C ARG A 712 16.39 -2.44 2.13
N SER A 713 15.26 -2.80 2.73
CA SER A 713 15.16 -3.19 4.15
C SER A 713 14.68 -4.62 4.32
N TRP A 714 14.97 -5.20 5.48
CA TRP A 714 14.31 -6.42 5.91
C TRP A 714 12.88 -6.12 6.36
N TRP A 715 11.91 -6.73 5.72
CA TRP A 715 10.51 -6.75 6.13
C TRP A 715 10.29 -7.96 7.05
N THR A 716 9.71 -7.72 8.23
CA THR A 716 9.46 -8.74 9.26
C THR A 716 8.02 -8.58 9.77
N PRO A 717 7.23 -9.64 9.93
CA PRO A 717 5.85 -9.56 10.43
C PRO A 717 5.75 -8.79 11.74
N VAL A 718 4.77 -7.89 11.81
CA VAL A 718 4.51 -7.01 12.96
C VAL A 718 3.70 -7.74 14.03
N THR A 719 2.72 -8.55 13.61
CA THR A 719 1.96 -9.52 14.42
C THR A 719 1.77 -10.84 13.62
N GLY A 720 0.93 -11.76 14.09
CA GLY A 720 0.39 -12.90 13.32
C GLY A 720 -0.61 -12.43 12.27
N GLY A 721 -1.68 -13.19 12.01
CA GLY A 721 -2.88 -12.59 11.39
C GLY A 721 -3.46 -11.58 12.38
N ALA A 722 -4.21 -12.08 13.36
CA ALA A 722 -4.64 -11.28 14.50
C ALA A 722 -3.53 -11.03 15.54
N ASN A 723 -3.67 -9.97 16.33
CA ASN A 723 -2.91 -9.73 17.55
C ASN A 723 -3.56 -10.45 18.75
N VAL A 724 -3.42 -11.78 18.75
CA VAL A 724 -3.87 -12.66 19.84
C VAL A 724 -3.45 -12.17 21.24
N PRO A 725 -2.21 -11.67 21.48
CA PRO A 725 -1.88 -11.07 22.77
C PRO A 725 -2.77 -9.89 23.20
N ALA A 726 -3.17 -9.01 22.27
CA ALA A 726 -4.09 -7.91 22.56
C ALA A 726 -5.53 -8.40 22.78
N LEU A 727 -6.01 -9.32 21.94
CA LEU A 727 -7.31 -9.99 22.14
C LEU A 727 -7.38 -10.73 23.48
N ASN A 728 -6.28 -11.35 23.92
CA ASN A 728 -6.19 -12.02 25.22
C ASN A 728 -6.26 -11.04 26.41
N ASP A 729 -5.66 -9.85 26.30
CA ASP A 729 -5.79 -8.81 27.33
C ASP A 729 -7.22 -8.21 27.37
N LEU A 730 -7.86 -8.06 26.20
CA LEU A 730 -9.27 -7.63 26.09
C LEU A 730 -10.25 -8.67 26.69
N LEU A 731 -9.99 -9.97 26.47
CA LEU A 731 -10.85 -11.07 26.90
C LEU A 731 -10.55 -11.58 28.33
N ALA A 732 -9.41 -11.20 28.91
CA ALA A 732 -9.01 -11.56 30.27
C ALA A 732 -10.08 -11.29 31.36
N PRO A 733 -10.87 -10.19 31.35
CA PRO A 733 -11.91 -9.94 32.34
C PRO A 733 -13.04 -10.99 32.36
N PHE A 734 -13.21 -11.73 31.26
CA PHE A 734 -14.20 -12.80 31.12
C PHE A 734 -13.61 -14.20 31.35
N GLY A 735 -12.29 -14.31 31.57
CA GLY A 735 -11.60 -15.60 31.76
C GLY A 735 -11.39 -16.41 30.47
N ILE A 736 -11.35 -15.75 29.32
CA ILE A 736 -11.18 -16.37 27.99
C ILE A 736 -9.79 -16.00 27.44
N ALA A 737 -9.13 -16.92 26.73
CA ALA A 737 -7.88 -16.66 26.01
C ALA A 737 -7.60 -17.71 24.91
N PHE A 738 -6.96 -17.28 23.83
CA PHE A 738 -6.42 -18.11 22.75
C PHE A 738 -4.92 -18.42 22.93
N GLY A 739 -4.45 -19.50 22.29
CA GLY A 739 -3.08 -20.02 22.30
C GLY A 739 -2.21 -19.58 21.12
N ASP A 740 -1.09 -20.28 20.92
CA ASP A 740 -0.09 -20.04 19.86
C ASP A 740 0.06 -21.19 18.85
N LYS A 741 -0.87 -22.15 18.86
CA LYS A 741 -0.97 -23.20 17.85
C LYS A 741 -1.38 -22.64 16.49
N ILE A 742 -1.09 -23.40 15.43
CA ILE A 742 -1.55 -23.10 14.07
C ILE A 742 -2.27 -24.35 13.56
N LEU A 743 -3.58 -24.38 13.75
CA LEU A 743 -4.42 -25.55 13.51
C LEU A 743 -4.94 -25.58 12.07
N ASN A 744 -4.85 -26.74 11.42
CA ASN A 744 -5.41 -26.96 10.09
C ASN A 744 -6.21 -28.26 10.03
N GLY A 745 -7.36 -28.22 9.35
CA GLY A 745 -8.15 -29.40 9.01
C GLY A 745 -9.63 -29.10 8.81
N ASP A 746 -10.39 -30.11 8.38
CA ASP A 746 -11.83 -29.98 8.13
C ASP A 746 -12.62 -30.54 9.32
N PHE A 747 -13.67 -29.84 9.74
CA PHE A 747 -14.57 -30.22 10.84
C PHE A 747 -16.04 -30.22 10.39
N THR A 748 -16.93 -30.73 11.24
CA THR A 748 -18.37 -30.80 10.93
C THR A 748 -19.18 -30.67 12.22
N ILE A 749 -20.20 -29.82 12.22
CA ILE A 749 -21.12 -29.68 13.37
C ILE A 749 -22.55 -29.95 12.89
N ASP A 750 -23.10 -31.10 13.30
CA ASP A 750 -24.45 -31.62 12.93
C ASP A 750 -24.74 -31.61 11.40
N GLY A 751 -23.74 -31.98 10.60
CA GLY A 751 -23.83 -32.12 9.15
C GLY A 751 -23.35 -30.91 8.34
N GLU A 752 -23.24 -29.73 8.94
CA GLU A 752 -22.60 -28.56 8.31
C GLU A 752 -21.07 -28.73 8.37
N GLN A 753 -20.42 -28.83 7.21
CA GLN A 753 -18.97 -28.98 7.08
C GLN A 753 -18.28 -27.62 6.89
N SER A 754 -17.19 -27.39 7.61
CA SER A 754 -16.33 -26.20 7.50
C SER A 754 -14.86 -26.61 7.61
N ARG A 755 -13.95 -25.79 7.07
CA ARG A 755 -12.51 -25.92 7.25
C ARG A 755 -12.00 -24.90 8.27
N TYR A 756 -11.01 -25.33 9.06
CA TYR A 756 -10.16 -24.47 9.89
C TYR A 756 -8.84 -24.25 9.14
N ALA A 757 -8.52 -23.00 8.83
CA ALA A 757 -7.62 -22.60 7.74
C ALA A 757 -6.31 -21.93 8.22
N SER A 758 -5.76 -22.44 9.34
CA SER A 758 -4.57 -22.01 10.10
C SER A 758 -4.84 -21.35 11.46
N GLY A 759 -6.10 -21.15 11.85
CA GLY A 759 -6.48 -20.51 13.10
C GLY A 759 -5.88 -21.07 14.41
N THR A 760 -6.05 -20.30 15.49
CA THR A 760 -5.53 -20.60 16.84
C THR A 760 -6.49 -21.46 17.68
N ASP A 761 -6.03 -21.97 18.84
CA ASP A 761 -6.80 -22.79 19.78
C ASP A 761 -7.26 -21.99 21.02
N ILE A 762 -8.38 -22.39 21.65
CA ILE A 762 -8.87 -21.76 22.89
C ILE A 762 -8.22 -22.46 24.10
N VAL A 763 -7.35 -21.75 24.83
CA VAL A 763 -6.58 -22.28 25.96
C VAL A 763 -7.13 -21.89 27.33
N ARG A 764 -8.05 -20.92 27.38
CA ARG A 764 -8.84 -20.59 28.58
C ARG A 764 -10.30 -20.36 28.23
N PHE A 765 -11.19 -20.93 29.03
CA PHE A 765 -12.62 -20.75 28.92
C PHE A 765 -13.33 -21.04 30.26
N PRO A 766 -14.36 -20.29 30.68
CA PRO A 766 -14.96 -20.49 32.00
C PRO A 766 -15.84 -21.74 32.07
N GLY A 767 -15.83 -22.40 33.24
CA GLY A 767 -16.71 -23.53 33.53
C GLY A 767 -18.18 -23.10 33.55
N GLY A 768 -19.05 -23.94 32.97
CA GLY A 768 -20.46 -23.68 32.74
C GLY A 768 -20.80 -23.29 31.29
N GLY A 769 -19.81 -22.83 30.52
CA GLY A 769 -19.94 -22.53 29.09
C GLY A 769 -19.94 -23.79 28.20
N TYR A 770 -19.97 -23.56 26.89
CA TYR A 770 -19.96 -24.59 25.85
C TYR A 770 -18.72 -24.41 24.97
N VAL A 771 -17.96 -25.48 24.77
CA VAL A 771 -16.72 -25.51 24.00
C VAL A 771 -16.78 -26.66 23.00
N HIS A 772 -16.52 -26.38 21.72
CA HIS A 772 -16.37 -27.41 20.69
C HIS A 772 -14.90 -27.58 20.35
N SER A 773 -14.47 -28.85 20.30
CA SER A 773 -13.09 -29.26 20.05
C SER A 773 -13.08 -30.35 18.98
N PHE A 774 -12.09 -30.31 18.09
CA PHE A 774 -11.95 -31.28 16.99
C PHE A 774 -10.48 -31.70 16.80
N PRO A 775 -10.21 -32.89 16.24
CA PRO A 775 -8.85 -33.36 15.98
C PRO A 775 -8.25 -32.65 14.76
N PHE A 776 -7.34 -31.70 15.00
CA PHE A 776 -6.65 -30.94 13.96
C PHE A 776 -5.16 -31.27 13.87
N LEU A 777 -4.54 -30.90 12.75
CA LEU A 777 -3.08 -30.90 12.60
C LEU A 777 -2.53 -29.57 13.11
N ASP A 778 -1.70 -29.60 14.17
CA ASP A 778 -0.90 -28.44 14.58
C ASP A 778 0.35 -28.33 13.70
N SER A 779 0.61 -27.12 13.20
CA SER A 779 1.73 -26.78 12.33
C SER A 779 2.73 -25.80 12.96
N SER A 780 2.50 -25.36 14.21
CA SER A 780 3.35 -24.44 14.97
C SER A 780 4.86 -24.79 14.95
N GLU A 781 5.21 -26.04 15.27
CA GLU A 781 6.59 -26.55 15.27
C GLU A 781 7.17 -26.81 13.86
N SER A 782 6.34 -26.80 12.80
CA SER A 782 6.71 -27.31 11.47
C SER A 782 7.68 -26.40 10.70
N GLY A 783 8.96 -26.46 11.05
CA GLY A 783 10.04 -26.24 10.09
C GLY A 783 9.92 -27.22 8.91
N ALA A 784 10.24 -26.77 7.70
CA ALA A 784 9.96 -27.48 6.44
C ALA A 784 10.78 -28.76 6.16
N THR A 785 11.15 -29.52 7.20
CA THR A 785 12.12 -30.61 7.15
C THR A 785 11.86 -31.81 8.09
N GLN A 786 10.74 -31.89 8.83
CA GLN A 786 10.49 -32.99 9.78
C GLN A 786 9.28 -33.92 9.50
N ASN A 787 8.30 -33.54 8.69
CA ASN A 787 7.03 -34.28 8.60
C ASN A 787 7.05 -35.54 7.69
N LEU A 788 8.22 -35.98 7.22
CA LEU A 788 8.39 -37.20 6.39
C LEU A 788 8.86 -38.45 7.15
N LEU A 789 9.10 -38.37 8.47
CA LEU A 789 9.60 -39.51 9.27
C LEU A 789 8.85 -39.74 10.60
N ARG A 790 7.69 -39.11 10.81
CA ARG A 790 6.90 -39.21 12.06
C ARG A 790 5.38 -39.33 11.89
N ALA A 791 4.89 -39.55 10.68
CA ALA A 791 3.46 -39.59 10.37
C ALA A 791 2.68 -40.83 10.91
N SER A 792 3.32 -41.71 11.69
CA SER A 792 2.74 -42.97 12.18
C SER A 792 2.16 -42.92 13.61
N ASP A 793 2.63 -42.00 14.46
CA ASP A 793 2.45 -42.12 15.92
C ASP A 793 1.95 -40.84 16.61
N MET A 794 1.42 -39.87 15.86
CA MET A 794 0.74 -38.70 16.45
C MET A 794 -0.77 -38.92 16.52
N SER A 795 -1.27 -39.13 17.73
CA SER A 795 -2.69 -38.95 18.03
C SER A 795 -2.99 -37.45 17.99
N THR A 796 -3.82 -37.04 17.02
CA THR A 796 -4.36 -35.68 16.94
C THR A 796 -5.28 -35.46 18.14
N ALA A 797 -4.81 -34.69 19.13
CA ALA A 797 -5.61 -34.34 20.30
C ALA A 797 -6.68 -33.31 19.93
N ASP A 798 -7.90 -33.49 20.44
CA ASP A 798 -9.01 -32.58 20.19
C ASP A 798 -8.66 -31.18 20.70
N SER A 799 -8.60 -30.22 19.78
CA SER A 799 -8.22 -28.84 20.06
C SER A 799 -9.46 -27.96 20.11
N PRO A 800 -9.70 -27.21 21.21
CA PRO A 800 -10.82 -26.26 21.32
C PRO A 800 -10.74 -25.13 20.30
N ILE A 801 -11.83 -24.87 19.57
CA ILE A 801 -11.88 -23.81 18.54
C ILE A 801 -13.11 -22.89 18.59
N LEU A 802 -14.19 -23.29 19.26
CA LEU A 802 -15.41 -22.48 19.40
C LEU A 802 -15.88 -22.48 20.86
N GLY A 803 -16.00 -21.31 21.47
CA GLY A 803 -16.45 -21.11 22.85
C GLY A 803 -17.69 -20.21 22.92
N LEU A 804 -18.70 -20.60 23.72
CA LEU A 804 -19.98 -19.90 23.89
C LEU A 804 -20.36 -19.82 25.37
N ILE A 805 -20.66 -18.61 25.89
CA ILE A 805 -21.01 -18.41 27.30
C ILE A 805 -21.91 -17.18 27.54
N GLU A 806 -22.71 -17.23 28.60
CA GLU A 806 -23.49 -16.10 29.14
C GLU A 806 -22.66 -15.34 30.19
N ALA A 807 -22.56 -14.02 30.05
CA ALA A 807 -21.66 -13.17 30.84
C ALA A 807 -22.40 -11.94 31.38
N GLY A 808 -22.99 -12.08 32.57
CA GLY A 808 -23.90 -11.06 33.13
C GLY A 808 -25.23 -11.06 32.39
N GLU A 809 -25.66 -9.90 31.89
CA GLU A 809 -26.79 -9.78 30.95
C GLU A 809 -26.36 -10.05 29.49
N GLY A 810 -25.05 -10.11 29.21
CA GLY A 810 -24.49 -10.27 27.87
C GLY A 810 -24.16 -11.71 27.49
N HIS A 811 -23.69 -11.88 26.25
CA HIS A 811 -23.47 -13.17 25.60
C HIS A 811 -22.17 -13.12 24.81
N ILE A 812 -21.25 -14.05 25.05
CA ILE A 812 -19.93 -14.07 24.41
C ILE A 812 -19.77 -15.32 23.54
N ALA A 813 -19.35 -15.12 22.30
CA ALA A 813 -18.92 -16.15 21.37
C ALA A 813 -17.48 -15.86 20.92
N VAL A 814 -16.62 -16.87 20.94
CA VAL A 814 -15.23 -16.78 20.46
C VAL A 814 -14.91 -17.94 19.53
N TYR A 815 -14.25 -17.64 18.42
CA TYR A 815 -13.82 -18.58 17.39
C TYR A 815 -12.43 -18.15 16.90
N GLY A 816 -11.55 -19.10 16.59
CA GLY A 816 -10.10 -18.83 16.39
C GLY A 816 -9.60 -18.78 14.94
N ASP A 817 -10.51 -18.67 13.96
CA ASP A 817 -10.26 -18.55 12.51
C ASP A 817 -11.13 -17.41 11.94
N SER A 818 -10.58 -16.54 11.08
CA SER A 818 -11.31 -15.47 10.38
C SER A 818 -11.51 -15.77 8.90
N ASN A 819 -10.61 -16.55 8.31
CA ASN A 819 -10.52 -16.82 6.86
C ASN A 819 -11.81 -17.47 6.30
N CYS A 820 -12.65 -18.05 7.15
CA CYS A 820 -13.98 -18.55 6.73
C CYS A 820 -15.05 -17.45 6.52
N LEU A 821 -14.75 -16.18 6.84
CA LEU A 821 -15.57 -14.99 6.60
C LEU A 821 -15.01 -14.05 5.51
N ASP A 822 -13.68 -13.96 5.42
CA ASP A 822 -12.95 -13.36 4.30
C ASP A 822 -13.45 -13.91 2.95
N SER A 823 -13.30 -13.15 1.87
CA SER A 823 -13.60 -13.59 0.49
C SER A 823 -12.39 -13.62 -0.45
N SER A 824 -11.21 -13.19 -0.01
CA SER A 824 -9.97 -13.21 -0.78
C SER A 824 -9.31 -14.59 -0.84
N HIS A 825 -9.33 -15.33 0.27
CA HIS A 825 -8.66 -16.61 0.51
C HIS A 825 -9.61 -17.68 1.09
N MET A 826 -10.93 -17.44 1.05
CA MET A 826 -11.97 -18.35 1.52
C MET A 826 -11.90 -19.74 0.87
N VAL A 827 -11.64 -20.78 1.67
CA VAL A 827 -11.71 -22.19 1.24
C VAL A 827 -13.11 -22.77 1.45
N THR A 828 -13.74 -22.46 2.58
CA THR A 828 -15.13 -22.80 2.91
C THR A 828 -15.76 -21.64 3.66
N ASN A 829 -16.99 -21.24 3.32
CA ASN A 829 -17.67 -20.17 4.03
C ASN A 829 -18.28 -20.66 5.36
N CYS A 830 -18.14 -19.88 6.43
CA CYS A 830 -18.75 -20.16 7.74
C CYS A 830 -19.91 -19.23 8.08
N TYR A 831 -20.55 -18.60 7.08
CA TYR A 831 -21.66 -17.66 7.31
C TYR A 831 -22.87 -18.29 8.04
N TRP A 832 -23.03 -19.62 7.95
CA TRP A 832 -24.00 -20.37 8.75
C TRP A 832 -23.67 -20.32 10.26
N LEU A 833 -22.39 -20.41 10.61
CA LEU A 833 -21.87 -20.37 11.99
C LEU A 833 -21.95 -18.95 12.53
N LEU A 834 -21.52 -17.95 11.76
CA LEU A 834 -21.69 -16.53 12.10
C LEU A 834 -23.15 -16.18 12.38
N ARG A 835 -24.10 -16.65 11.56
CA ARG A 835 -25.54 -16.41 11.81
C ARG A 835 -26.00 -17.04 13.13
N LYS A 836 -25.61 -18.27 13.44
CA LYS A 836 -25.94 -18.92 14.73
C LYS A 836 -25.28 -18.23 15.92
N ILE A 837 -24.04 -17.75 15.77
CA ILE A 837 -23.34 -16.92 16.75
C ILE A 837 -24.08 -15.60 16.98
N LEU A 838 -24.56 -14.94 15.92
CA LEU A 838 -25.33 -13.70 16.02
C LEU A 838 -26.71 -13.90 16.65
N ASP A 839 -27.40 -15.01 16.35
CA ASP A 839 -28.65 -15.38 17.02
C ASP A 839 -28.45 -15.65 18.52
N PHE A 840 -27.32 -16.23 18.92
CA PHE A 840 -26.96 -16.32 20.34
C PHE A 840 -26.61 -14.95 20.93
N THR A 841 -25.67 -14.20 20.35
CA THR A 841 -25.11 -12.99 20.96
C THR A 841 -26.10 -11.83 21.02
N SER A 842 -26.95 -11.66 19.99
CA SER A 842 -27.89 -10.54 19.89
C SER A 842 -29.29 -10.82 20.48
N ARG A 843 -29.64 -12.09 20.75
CA ARG A 843 -31.01 -12.52 21.14
C ARG A 843 -31.06 -13.59 22.24
N GLY A 844 -29.94 -14.16 22.66
CA GLY A 844 -29.88 -15.28 23.61
C GLY A 844 -30.40 -16.61 23.04
N ILE A 845 -30.53 -16.76 21.72
CA ILE A 845 -31.09 -17.98 21.11
C ILE A 845 -30.04 -19.10 21.15
N LYS A 846 -30.31 -20.11 21.98
CA LYS A 846 -29.45 -21.29 22.12
C LYS A 846 -29.82 -22.35 21.08
N ASP A 847 -29.19 -22.25 19.90
CA ASP A 847 -29.31 -23.23 18.83
C ASP A 847 -28.88 -24.64 19.30
N PRO A 848 -29.68 -25.71 19.09
CA PRO A 848 -29.38 -27.05 19.62
C PRO A 848 -28.05 -27.66 19.15
N VAL A 849 -27.52 -27.25 18.00
CA VAL A 849 -26.23 -27.71 17.46
C VAL A 849 -25.08 -27.12 18.26
N LEU A 850 -25.12 -25.80 18.47
CA LEU A 850 -24.07 -25.09 19.20
C LEU A 850 -24.14 -25.30 20.73
N PHE A 851 -25.34 -25.52 21.28
CA PHE A 851 -25.57 -25.73 22.72
C PHE A 851 -25.78 -27.21 23.06
N SER A 852 -25.04 -28.10 22.37
CA SER A 852 -25.08 -29.54 22.60
C SER A 852 -24.55 -29.92 23.99
N LYS A 853 -25.10 -30.99 24.58
CA LYS A 853 -24.67 -31.48 25.91
C LYS A 853 -23.22 -31.99 25.94
N SER A 854 -22.68 -32.39 24.79
CA SER A 854 -21.30 -32.82 24.62
C SER A 854 -20.30 -31.66 24.60
N ALA A 855 -20.72 -30.49 24.13
CA ALA A 855 -19.90 -29.28 24.17
C ALA A 855 -19.91 -28.59 25.54
N LYS A 856 -20.93 -28.84 26.39
CA LYS A 856 -21.01 -28.18 27.70
C LYS A 856 -19.86 -28.63 28.62
N GLN A 857 -19.12 -27.67 29.16
CA GLN A 857 -17.97 -27.92 30.00
C GLN A 857 -18.26 -27.56 31.47
N ASP A 858 -18.20 -28.53 32.39
CA ASP A 858 -18.45 -28.27 33.82
C ASP A 858 -17.20 -27.74 34.57
N SER A 859 -15.99 -28.01 34.08
CA SER A 859 -14.73 -27.47 34.58
C SER A 859 -14.13 -26.45 33.59
N PRO A 860 -13.52 -25.34 34.03
CA PRO A 860 -12.89 -24.37 33.11
C PRO A 860 -11.71 -24.98 32.34
N LEU A 861 -11.50 -24.54 31.09
CA LEU A 861 -10.17 -24.63 30.46
C LEU A 861 -9.25 -23.63 31.15
N TYR A 862 -8.05 -24.08 31.53
CA TYR A 862 -7.04 -23.25 32.17
C TYR A 862 -5.63 -23.64 31.74
N MET A 863 -4.91 -22.67 31.19
CA MET A 863 -3.47 -22.66 30.93
C MET A 863 -2.82 -21.52 31.74
N ASP A 864 -1.55 -21.64 32.14
CA ASP A 864 -0.89 -20.61 32.96
C ASP A 864 -0.47 -19.37 32.15
N ASN A 865 -0.42 -18.19 32.80
CA ASN A 865 -0.04 -16.92 32.15
C ASN A 865 1.32 -16.99 31.41
N ASN A 866 2.25 -17.81 31.91
CA ASN A 866 3.59 -17.96 31.34
C ASN A 866 3.64 -18.80 30.06
N GLN A 867 2.49 -19.39 29.66
CA GLN A 867 2.33 -20.21 28.45
C GLN A 867 1.44 -19.53 27.40
N LEU A 868 0.86 -18.36 27.72
CA LEU A 868 0.05 -17.61 26.75
C LEU A 868 0.94 -16.93 25.68
N PRO A 869 0.39 -16.67 24.48
CA PRO A 869 1.03 -15.87 23.44
C PRO A 869 1.59 -14.55 23.97
N SER A 870 2.84 -14.24 23.61
CA SER A 870 3.51 -13.01 24.08
C SER A 870 3.93 -12.10 22.92
N ARG A 871 3.79 -10.79 23.14
CA ARG A 871 4.12 -9.75 22.15
C ARG A 871 5.62 -9.75 21.82
N ARG A 872 5.93 -9.49 20.55
CA ARG A 872 7.31 -9.38 20.06
C ARG A 872 8.03 -8.18 20.69
N THR A 873 9.32 -8.37 21.00
CA THR A 873 10.18 -7.32 21.58
C THR A 873 11.22 -6.76 20.61
N ASP A 874 11.30 -7.30 19.39
CA ASP A 874 12.20 -6.87 18.32
C ASP A 874 11.55 -5.92 17.29
N VAL A 875 10.23 -5.76 17.34
CA VAL A 875 9.43 -4.87 16.48
C VAL A 875 8.97 -3.64 17.27
N ASN A 876 9.11 -2.43 16.70
CA ASN A 876 8.53 -1.23 17.29
C ASN A 876 7.07 -1.04 16.85
N PHE A 877 6.15 -1.71 17.54
CA PHE A 877 4.72 -1.70 17.21
C PHE A 877 4.09 -0.29 17.24
N SER A 878 4.62 0.63 18.06
CA SER A 878 4.16 2.04 18.13
C SER A 878 4.32 2.87 16.84
N ALA A 879 5.03 2.33 15.83
CA ALA A 879 5.11 2.93 14.51
C ALA A 879 3.84 2.74 13.65
N TYR A 880 3.00 1.76 13.99
CA TYR A 880 1.83 1.34 13.20
C TYR A 880 0.52 1.57 13.96
N SER A 881 0.52 1.25 15.26
CA SER A 881 -0.63 1.36 16.17
C SER A 881 -1.29 2.75 16.21
N ALA A 882 -2.62 2.76 16.27
CA ALA A 882 -3.49 3.88 16.60
C ALA A 882 -3.71 4.06 18.11
N VAL A 883 -3.15 3.18 18.95
CA VAL A 883 -3.32 3.17 20.42
C VAL A 883 -2.01 3.37 21.18
N ILE A 884 -0.92 2.64 20.87
CA ILE A 884 0.34 2.75 21.62
C ILE A 884 0.92 4.17 21.51
N GLY A 885 0.92 4.87 22.64
CA GLY A 885 1.50 6.22 22.75
C GLY A 885 0.66 7.31 22.08
N LYS A 886 -0.61 7.05 21.78
CA LYS A 886 -1.58 8.05 21.34
C LYS A 886 -2.44 8.53 22.52
N GLU A 887 -3.34 9.48 22.26
CA GLU A 887 -4.34 9.94 23.22
C GLU A 887 -5.71 9.36 22.83
N LEU A 888 -6.47 8.87 23.82
CA LEU A 888 -7.85 8.42 23.62
C LEU A 888 -8.75 9.62 23.32
N ILE A 889 -9.29 9.65 22.10
CA ILE A 889 -10.11 10.73 21.53
C ILE A 889 -11.23 10.11 20.69
N CYS A 890 -12.46 10.60 20.83
CA CYS A 890 -13.56 10.27 19.92
C CYS A 890 -13.67 11.33 18.83
N GLY A 891 -13.58 10.91 17.56
CA GLY A 891 -13.46 11.80 16.41
C GLY A 891 -14.80 12.25 15.82
N SER A 892 -14.75 12.70 14.56
CA SER A 892 -15.92 13.10 13.74
C SER A 892 -16.81 11.94 13.31
N ASP A 893 -16.23 10.75 13.36
CA ASP A 893 -16.72 9.41 13.02
C ASP A 893 -17.49 8.73 14.17
N SER A 894 -17.57 9.38 15.34
CA SER A 894 -18.37 8.93 16.48
C SER A 894 -19.71 9.68 16.60
N ARG A 895 -20.61 9.21 17.49
CA ARG A 895 -21.79 9.99 17.91
C ARG A 895 -21.49 11.00 19.03
N PHE A 896 -20.39 10.82 19.77
CA PHE A 896 -20.09 11.54 21.00
C PHE A 896 -18.67 12.13 20.97
N GLU A 897 -18.54 13.45 21.12
CA GLU A 897 -17.23 14.06 21.38
C GLU A 897 -16.80 13.76 22.83
N ILE A 898 -15.74 12.95 22.98
CA ILE A 898 -15.07 12.68 24.25
C ILE A 898 -13.61 13.07 24.12
N TRP A 899 -13.15 13.91 25.06
CA TRP A 899 -11.82 14.51 25.05
C TRP A 899 -11.02 14.10 26.30
N GLY A 900 -10.12 13.14 26.14
CA GLY A 900 -9.07 12.81 27.11
C GLY A 900 -9.40 11.76 28.18
N THR A 901 -8.35 11.31 28.87
CA THR A 901 -8.25 10.12 29.74
C THR A 901 -8.96 10.22 31.10
N LYS A 902 -10.19 10.76 31.13
CA LYS A 902 -11.02 10.92 32.35
C LYS A 902 -12.52 10.64 32.13
N GLY A 903 -12.86 9.93 31.05
CA GLY A 903 -14.24 9.79 30.57
C GLY A 903 -15.13 8.77 31.28
N TYR A 904 -14.59 7.62 31.73
CA TYR A 904 -15.44 6.48 32.13
C TYR A 904 -16.01 6.56 33.56
N ASN A 905 -15.27 7.16 34.51
CA ASN A 905 -15.64 7.21 35.94
C ASN A 905 -16.31 8.52 36.40
N LEU A 906 -16.88 9.29 35.47
CA LEU A 906 -17.75 10.43 35.72
C LEU A 906 -19.04 10.22 34.91
N GLU A 907 -20.21 10.54 35.48
CA GLU A 907 -21.53 10.29 34.85
C GLU A 907 -21.48 10.61 33.35
N VAL A 908 -21.81 9.63 32.48
CA VAL A 908 -21.88 9.82 31.02
C VAL A 908 -23.13 10.62 30.65
N ARG A 909 -23.21 11.85 31.15
CA ARG A 909 -24.01 12.94 30.60
C ARG A 909 -23.25 13.57 29.44
N GLY A 910 -22.86 12.73 28.48
CA GLY A 910 -22.52 13.22 27.16
C GLY A 910 -23.71 14.03 26.66
N ARG A 911 -23.52 15.33 26.44
CA ARG A 911 -24.48 16.06 25.62
C ARG A 911 -24.33 15.46 24.22
N ASN A 912 -25.43 14.96 23.64
CA ASN A 912 -25.48 14.67 22.21
C ASN A 912 -24.80 15.82 21.47
N ARG A 913 -23.82 15.51 20.62
CA ARG A 913 -22.98 16.50 19.91
C ARG A 913 -23.91 17.59 19.38
N LYS A 914 -23.77 18.82 19.88
CA LYS A 914 -24.84 19.83 19.75
C LYS A 914 -24.92 20.31 18.30
N LEU A 915 -25.68 19.57 17.49
CA LEU A 915 -25.77 19.70 16.04
C LEU A 915 -26.02 21.17 15.67
N PRO A 916 -25.40 21.68 14.60
CA PRO A 916 -25.44 23.10 14.26
C PRO A 916 -26.89 23.54 14.01
N GLY A 917 -27.47 24.17 15.04
CA GLY A 917 -28.85 24.61 15.03
C GLY A 917 -29.01 25.87 14.21
N TYR A 918 -29.61 25.75 13.02
CA TYR A 918 -30.10 26.91 12.30
C TYR A 918 -31.19 27.63 13.12
N PRO A 919 -31.19 28.97 13.16
CA PRO A 919 -32.21 29.73 13.89
C PRO A 919 -33.55 29.65 13.15
N VAL A 920 -34.45 28.78 13.62
CA VAL A 920 -35.83 28.71 13.16
C VAL A 920 -36.52 30.05 13.43
N ILE A 921 -37.16 30.62 12.40
CA ILE A 921 -37.92 31.86 12.51
C ILE A 921 -39.30 31.52 13.09
N ASP A 922 -39.50 31.81 14.38
CA ASP A 922 -40.77 31.61 15.08
C ASP A 922 -41.90 32.51 14.52
N LEU A 923 -42.81 31.90 13.75
CA LEU A 923 -44.01 32.50 13.17
C LEU A 923 -45.28 31.88 13.78
N GLY A 924 -45.47 31.94 15.11
CA GLY A 924 -46.53 31.17 15.78
C GLY A 924 -47.30 31.82 16.95
N LYS A 925 -47.49 33.14 17.03
CA LYS A 925 -48.23 33.74 18.16
C LYS A 925 -49.75 33.49 18.13
N GLY A 926 -50.24 32.64 19.03
CA GLY A 926 -51.62 32.67 19.54
C GLY A 926 -52.04 31.39 20.28
N LEU A 927 -52.95 31.40 21.25
CA LEU A 927 -53.50 32.50 22.06
C LEU A 927 -54.38 31.86 23.16
N ASN A 928 -53.98 31.89 24.43
CA ASN A 928 -54.76 31.70 25.69
C ASN A 928 -53.76 31.39 26.84
N SER A 929 -53.87 31.91 28.07
CA SER A 929 -54.95 32.69 28.71
C SER A 929 -54.42 33.89 29.54
N SER A 930 -55.34 34.71 30.05
CA SER A 930 -55.17 35.85 30.99
C SER A 930 -54.29 35.55 32.22
N ILE A 931 -53.41 36.44 32.74
CA ILE A 931 -53.68 37.76 33.40
C ILE A 931 -54.55 37.54 34.65
N ARG A 932 -54.23 37.86 35.93
CA ARG A 932 -53.20 38.67 36.70
C ARG A 932 -53.13 38.06 38.15
N THR A 933 -52.53 38.51 39.29
CA THR A 933 -51.75 39.65 39.90
C THR A 933 -51.31 39.16 41.32
N SER A 934 -50.38 39.70 42.12
CA SER A 934 -49.21 40.62 41.99
C SER A 934 -48.50 40.85 43.36
N ASP A 935 -47.26 41.37 43.34
CA ASP A 935 -46.64 42.29 44.33
C ASP A 935 -45.90 41.83 45.63
N LEU A 936 -44.95 42.72 46.05
CA LEU A 936 -44.37 43.03 47.38
C LEU A 936 -43.44 42.10 48.23
N ARG A 937 -42.13 42.29 48.01
CA ARG A 937 -40.98 42.52 48.95
C ARG A 937 -41.06 42.23 50.49
N ARG A 938 -40.03 41.49 51.00
CA ARG A 938 -39.34 41.57 52.34
C ARG A 938 -40.16 41.13 53.58
N PRO A 939 -39.58 40.87 54.81
CA PRO A 939 -38.18 40.97 55.34
C PRO A 939 -37.48 39.57 55.49
N LYS A 940 -36.24 39.32 55.97
CA LYS A 940 -35.12 40.01 56.70
C LYS A 940 -34.92 39.55 58.18
N LEU A 941 -33.67 39.15 58.52
CA LEU A 941 -32.92 39.23 59.82
C LEU A 941 -32.61 37.95 60.67
N ASN A 942 -31.29 37.72 60.92
CA ASN A 942 -30.57 37.34 62.17
C ASN A 942 -30.89 36.08 63.03
N VAL A 943 -30.02 35.57 63.95
CA VAL A 943 -28.53 35.40 64.05
C VAL A 943 -28.16 34.66 65.37
N ASN A 944 -26.97 34.03 65.44
CA ASN A 944 -26.32 33.31 66.59
C ASN A 944 -26.84 31.89 66.93
N GLY A 945 -25.99 30.91 67.28
CA GLY A 945 -24.51 30.85 67.18
C GLY A 945 -23.82 29.78 68.07
N LYS A 946 -22.50 29.59 67.87
CA LYS A 946 -21.52 28.77 68.68
C LYS A 946 -21.67 27.22 68.63
N ARG A 947 -20.59 26.39 68.67
CA ARG A 947 -19.13 26.57 68.41
C ARG A 947 -18.41 25.19 68.35
N GLU A 948 -17.18 25.18 67.82
CA GLU A 948 -16.13 24.13 67.93
C GLU A 948 -16.29 22.87 67.03
N SER A 949 -15.24 22.28 66.41
CA SER A 949 -13.80 22.61 66.39
C SER A 949 -13.13 22.46 65.01
N LEU A 950 -11.96 23.08 64.87
CA LEU A 950 -11.17 23.40 63.65
C LEU A 950 -10.54 22.18 62.91
N GLY A 951 -10.10 22.34 61.64
CA GLY A 951 -10.27 23.49 60.74
C GLY A 951 -9.24 23.64 59.59
N ASN A 952 -9.27 24.83 58.97
CA ASN A 952 -8.47 25.35 57.82
C ASN A 952 -8.67 24.62 56.46
N LYS A 953 -9.27 25.19 55.40
CA LYS A 953 -9.18 26.51 54.69
C LYS A 953 -8.29 26.42 53.43
N TYR A 954 -8.64 27.00 52.27
CA TYR A 954 -9.68 28.00 51.94
C TYR A 954 -10.37 27.76 50.57
N LEU A 955 -11.41 28.57 50.31
CA LEU A 955 -12.15 28.77 49.04
C LEU A 955 -11.21 29.19 47.88
N GLY A 956 -11.60 29.17 46.59
CA GLY A 956 -12.92 28.94 45.97
C GLY A 956 -13.57 30.23 45.40
N LEU A 957 -14.35 30.10 44.31
CA LEU A 957 -15.11 31.16 43.57
C LEU A 957 -14.24 32.12 42.71
N LEU A 958 -14.64 32.65 41.53
CA LEU A 958 -15.91 32.61 40.77
C LEU A 958 -15.75 33.01 39.26
N TYR A 959 -16.82 32.74 38.47
CA TYR A 959 -17.30 33.39 37.21
C TYR A 959 -16.56 33.34 35.83
N THR A 960 -17.25 32.71 34.86
CA THR A 960 -17.60 33.09 33.46
C THR A 960 -16.73 34.04 32.59
N ASP A 961 -16.60 33.65 31.31
CA ASP A 961 -16.90 34.38 30.04
C ASP A 961 -16.63 35.92 29.98
N GLU A 962 -16.02 36.52 28.94
CA GLU A 962 -16.02 36.20 27.50
C GLU A 962 -14.91 37.01 26.72
N LEU A 963 -14.61 36.63 25.46
CA LEU A 963 -14.04 37.42 24.32
C LEU A 963 -12.64 38.15 24.36
N ASP A 964 -11.77 37.70 23.44
CA ASP A 964 -10.76 38.37 22.57
C ASP A 964 -9.89 39.60 22.96
N VAL A 965 -8.54 39.35 22.99
CA VAL A 965 -7.44 39.97 22.18
C VAL A 965 -7.28 41.52 22.08
N PRO A 966 -6.06 42.15 22.10
CA PRO A 966 -4.66 41.66 22.22
C PRO A 966 -3.79 42.38 23.31
N VAL A 967 -2.46 42.10 23.31
CA VAL A 967 -1.29 43.00 23.58
C VAL A 967 -0.25 42.51 24.62
N LEU A 968 0.87 41.99 24.08
CA LEU A 968 2.29 42.12 24.48
C LEU A 968 2.74 42.13 25.97
N ALA A 969 3.27 40.97 26.39
CA ALA A 969 4.65 40.74 26.87
C ALA A 969 5.24 41.52 28.08
N ALA A 970 5.55 40.79 29.17
CA ALA A 970 6.60 41.18 30.16
C ALA A 970 7.22 40.04 31.04
N THR A 971 7.24 38.75 30.66
CA THR A 971 7.78 37.67 31.53
C THR A 971 8.64 36.58 30.85
N HIS A 972 9.69 36.97 30.13
CA HIS A 972 10.83 36.06 29.89
C HIS A 972 11.80 36.05 31.10
N TRP A 973 12.88 35.27 31.04
CA TRP A 973 13.94 35.07 32.06
C TRP A 973 13.66 34.13 33.25
N ILE A 974 12.43 33.87 33.67
CA ILE A 974 12.19 32.93 34.80
C ILE A 974 12.33 31.46 34.39
N VAL A 975 11.69 31.05 33.28
CA VAL A 975 11.67 29.65 32.82
C VAL A 975 13.05 29.07 32.49
N PRO A 976 13.97 29.77 31.79
CA PRO A 976 15.30 29.23 31.47
C PRO A 976 16.15 28.92 32.71
N LEU A 977 15.98 29.69 33.78
CA LEU A 977 16.74 29.54 35.02
C LEU A 977 16.39 28.23 35.75
N LEU A 978 15.09 27.87 35.79
CA LEU A 978 14.60 26.63 36.38
C LEU A 978 15.06 25.38 35.60
N ILE A 979 15.08 25.46 34.27
CA ILE A 979 15.56 24.38 33.39
C ILE A 979 17.07 24.15 33.59
N ALA A 980 17.86 25.22 33.72
CA ALA A 980 19.30 25.11 33.98
C ALA A 980 19.61 24.44 35.33
N VAL A 981 18.89 24.80 36.40
CA VAL A 981 19.10 24.24 37.74
C VAL A 981 18.68 22.77 37.84
N THR A 982 17.54 22.39 37.25
CA THR A 982 17.08 20.99 37.24
C THR A 982 18.02 20.09 36.44
N GLY A 983 18.48 20.53 35.26
CA GLY A 983 19.47 19.80 34.45
C GLY A 983 20.78 19.54 35.19
N LEU A 984 21.27 20.50 35.98
CA LEU A 984 22.50 20.35 36.76
C LEU A 984 22.38 19.26 37.83
N LEU A 985 21.22 19.17 38.51
CA LEU A 985 20.97 18.17 39.56
C LEU A 985 20.84 16.74 39.00
N VAL A 986 20.24 16.59 37.82
CA VAL A 986 20.20 15.30 37.08
C VAL A 986 21.61 14.88 36.65
N PHE A 987 22.44 15.81 36.17
CA PHE A 987 23.82 15.50 35.77
C PHE A 987 24.69 15.07 36.97
N LEU A 988 24.58 15.75 38.11
CA LEU A 988 25.32 15.42 39.35
C LEU A 988 24.93 14.06 39.94
N SER A 989 23.66 13.68 39.86
CA SER A 989 23.18 12.37 40.35
C SER A 989 23.67 11.22 39.45
N PHE A 990 23.59 11.36 38.12
CA PHE A 990 24.19 10.39 37.19
C PHE A 990 25.72 10.28 37.35
N TRP A 991 26.43 11.38 37.60
CA TRP A 991 27.88 11.36 37.82
C TRP A 991 28.27 10.55 39.07
N ARG A 992 27.54 10.72 40.19
CA ARG A 992 27.73 9.93 41.42
C ARG A 992 27.48 8.44 41.20
N ILE A 993 26.45 8.06 40.44
CA ILE A 993 26.17 6.66 40.09
C ILE A 993 27.31 6.07 39.24
N ARG A 994 27.81 6.84 38.26
CA ARG A 994 28.88 6.40 37.32
C ARG A 994 30.24 6.25 38.00
N GLN A 995 30.54 7.03 39.05
CA GLN A 995 31.71 6.80 39.91
C GLN A 995 31.57 5.51 40.73
N LYS A 996 30.39 5.23 41.30
CA LYS A 996 30.17 4.07 42.19
C LYS A 996 30.39 2.71 41.48
N ARG A 997 30.10 2.62 40.17
CA ARG A 997 30.38 1.42 39.35
C ARG A 997 31.86 1.22 38.96
N ARG A 998 32.73 2.24 39.06
CA ARG A 998 34.18 2.12 38.71
C ARG A 998 35.08 1.60 39.85
N ARG A 999 34.57 1.42 41.07
CA ARG A 999 35.32 0.92 42.24
C ARG A 999 35.08 -0.56 42.60
N ARG A 1000 34.56 -1.40 41.68
CA ARG A 1000 34.31 -2.85 41.91
C ARG A 1000 34.94 -3.80 40.88
N ARG A 1001 35.97 -3.37 40.15
CA ARG A 1001 36.80 -4.24 39.28
C ARG A 1001 38.28 -3.82 39.30
N LYS A 1002 38.94 -3.89 40.47
CA LYS A 1002 40.41 -3.82 40.58
C LYS A 1002 40.94 -4.25 41.96
N GLU A 1003 40.78 -5.53 42.31
CA GLU A 1003 41.51 -6.16 43.43
C GLU A 1003 41.53 -7.70 43.28
N THR A 1004 42.47 -8.37 43.94
CA THR A 1004 42.77 -9.83 43.93
C THR A 1004 43.34 -10.45 42.64
N THR A 1005 44.68 -10.45 42.50
CA THR A 1005 45.44 -11.39 41.64
C THR A 1005 46.83 -11.70 42.22
N SER A 1006 46.97 -12.78 43.00
CA SER A 1006 48.25 -13.38 43.44
C SER A 1006 48.02 -14.66 44.27
N SER A 1007 48.81 -15.74 44.28
CA SER A 1007 49.66 -16.42 43.27
C SER A 1007 50.49 -17.53 43.95
N GLN A 1008 50.31 -18.82 43.60
CA GLN A 1008 51.24 -19.96 43.84
C GLN A 1008 50.64 -21.17 43.06
N ARG A 1009 51.26 -21.93 42.14
CA ARG A 1009 52.64 -22.45 41.84
C ARG A 1009 53.03 -23.78 42.50
N ARG A 1010 52.78 -24.90 41.79
CA ARG A 1010 53.60 -26.13 41.59
C ARG A 1010 52.75 -27.16 40.77
N SER A 1011 53.25 -28.06 39.91
CA SER A 1011 54.46 -28.06 39.04
C SER A 1011 54.45 -29.31 38.10
N PHE A 1012 54.55 -29.10 36.77
CA PHE A 1012 55.15 -29.91 35.67
C PHE A 1012 55.31 -31.46 35.75
N PRO A 1013 55.12 -32.20 34.63
CA PRO A 1013 56.08 -32.23 33.51
C PRO A 1013 55.49 -32.03 32.08
N ALA A 1014 56.27 -32.36 31.05
CA ALA A 1014 56.20 -31.84 29.67
C ALA A 1014 55.61 -32.82 28.62
N PRO A 1015 55.23 -32.35 27.40
CA PRO A 1015 54.65 -33.17 26.33
C PRO A 1015 55.68 -33.78 25.35
N PRO A 1016 55.38 -34.95 24.72
CA PRO A 1016 56.12 -35.51 23.59
C PRO A 1016 55.52 -35.11 22.20
N PRO A 1017 56.27 -35.27 21.08
CA PRO A 1017 55.84 -34.90 19.72
C PRO A 1017 55.45 -36.19 18.89
N PRO A 1018 55.38 -36.27 17.53
CA PRO A 1018 54.22 -36.90 16.85
C PRO A 1018 54.55 -38.08 15.90
N LEU A 1019 53.54 -38.50 15.10
CA LEU A 1019 53.56 -39.50 14.00
C LEU A 1019 53.55 -40.99 14.43
N PRO A 1020 53.21 -41.96 13.55
CA PRO A 1020 52.75 -41.85 12.15
C PRO A 1020 51.38 -42.53 11.85
N SER A 1021 50.90 -42.38 10.62
CA SER A 1021 49.78 -43.16 10.03
C SER A 1021 50.30 -44.22 9.04
N PRO A 1022 49.80 -45.47 9.04
CA PRO A 1022 50.01 -46.45 7.98
C PRO A 1022 48.88 -46.44 6.93
N ALA A 1023 49.14 -46.93 5.72
CA ALA A 1023 48.19 -46.95 4.61
C ALA A 1023 48.09 -48.33 3.92
N ALA A 1024 46.87 -48.73 3.53
CA ALA A 1024 46.55 -49.79 2.58
C ALA A 1024 45.04 -49.78 2.29
N GLN A 1025 44.49 -50.23 1.15
CA GLN A 1025 45.03 -50.48 -0.21
C GLN A 1025 43.81 -50.50 -1.16
N SER A 1026 43.98 -50.14 -2.43
CA SER A 1026 42.94 -50.31 -3.46
C SER A 1026 43.05 -51.68 -4.16
N PRO A 1027 41.96 -52.16 -4.78
CA PRO A 1027 42.11 -52.59 -6.17
C PRO A 1027 40.94 -52.22 -7.09
N LEU A 1028 41.30 -51.48 -8.15
CA LEU A 1028 40.82 -51.54 -9.54
C LEU A 1028 39.45 -52.17 -9.88
N LEU A 1029 38.64 -51.36 -10.57
CA LEU A 1029 37.55 -51.80 -11.45
C LEU A 1029 38.06 -52.69 -12.61
N ARG A 1030 37.19 -53.57 -13.10
CA ARG A 1030 37.20 -54.07 -14.48
C ARG A 1030 35.87 -53.68 -15.17
N PRO A 1031 35.86 -53.38 -16.47
CA PRO A 1031 34.63 -53.05 -17.18
C PRO A 1031 33.75 -54.29 -17.38
N CYS A 1032 32.43 -54.10 -17.30
CA CYS A 1032 31.46 -55.09 -17.79
C CYS A 1032 31.18 -54.88 -19.29
N SER A 1033 30.65 -55.91 -19.94
CA SER A 1033 30.49 -56.02 -21.39
C SER A 1033 29.30 -55.23 -21.93
N ALA A 1034 29.37 -54.83 -23.20
CA ALA A 1034 28.21 -54.36 -23.95
C ALA A 1034 27.13 -55.45 -24.05
N PHE A 1035 25.87 -55.02 -24.13
CA PHE A 1035 24.74 -55.87 -24.51
C PHE A 1035 24.23 -55.46 -25.91
N GLU A 1036 23.53 -56.37 -26.59
CA GLU A 1036 23.22 -56.24 -28.01
C GLU A 1036 22.13 -55.19 -28.33
N THR A 1037 22.22 -54.61 -29.53
CA THR A 1037 21.26 -53.63 -30.05
C THR A 1037 19.95 -54.31 -30.46
N MET A 1038 18.82 -53.89 -29.88
CA MET A 1038 17.50 -54.24 -30.40
C MET A 1038 17.00 -53.23 -31.44
N PRO A 1039 16.26 -53.68 -32.48
CA PRO A 1039 15.89 -52.83 -33.61
C PRO A 1039 14.67 -51.94 -33.29
N ALA A 1040 14.66 -50.74 -33.86
CA ALA A 1040 13.51 -49.85 -33.75
C ALA A 1040 12.38 -50.27 -34.71
N LYS A 1041 11.19 -50.62 -34.16
CA LYS A 1041 9.88 -50.32 -34.77
C LYS A 1041 8.69 -50.51 -33.83
N ASP A 1042 7.70 -49.67 -34.08
CA ASP A 1042 6.27 -49.74 -33.75
C ASP A 1042 5.78 -49.66 -32.29
N SER A 1043 4.62 -48.97 -32.18
CA SER A 1043 3.69 -48.88 -31.04
C SER A 1043 4.03 -47.95 -29.87
N SER A 1044 2.98 -47.69 -29.08
CA SER A 1044 2.85 -46.64 -28.06
C SER A 1044 3.88 -46.71 -26.93
N PHE A 1045 4.31 -45.54 -26.43
CA PHE A 1045 5.03 -45.42 -25.17
C PHE A 1045 4.28 -46.13 -24.04
N ASP A 1046 4.86 -47.21 -23.54
CA ASP A 1046 4.37 -47.92 -22.36
C ASP A 1046 4.61 -47.03 -21.13
N LYS A 1047 3.54 -46.40 -20.65
CA LYS A 1047 3.60 -45.43 -19.56
C LYS A 1047 3.97 -46.08 -18.22
N GLU A 1048 3.66 -47.35 -18.04
CA GLU A 1048 3.98 -48.12 -16.83
C GLU A 1048 5.50 -48.34 -16.76
N LYS A 1049 6.10 -48.89 -17.83
CA LYS A 1049 7.57 -49.03 -17.95
C LYS A 1049 8.31 -47.69 -17.89
N SER A 1050 7.71 -46.63 -18.45
CA SER A 1050 8.28 -45.28 -18.38
C SER A 1050 8.27 -44.73 -16.95
N LEU A 1051 7.22 -45.01 -16.18
CA LEU A 1051 7.11 -44.65 -14.76
C LEU A 1051 8.13 -45.42 -13.92
N GLU A 1052 8.27 -46.73 -14.12
CA GLU A 1052 9.29 -47.55 -13.46
C GLU A 1052 10.72 -47.03 -13.75
N LEU A 1053 11.03 -46.69 -15.00
CA LEU A 1053 12.33 -46.13 -15.39
C LEU A 1053 12.61 -44.75 -14.75
N PHE A 1054 11.59 -43.91 -14.60
CA PHE A 1054 11.75 -42.60 -13.97
C PHE A 1054 11.89 -42.72 -12.44
N LEU A 1055 11.22 -43.69 -11.82
CA LEU A 1055 11.38 -44.02 -10.41
C LEU A 1055 12.74 -44.68 -10.12
N SER A 1056 13.27 -45.53 -11.02
CA SER A 1056 14.55 -46.21 -10.80
C SER A 1056 15.77 -45.27 -10.87
N ILE A 1057 15.69 -44.17 -11.63
CA ILE A 1057 16.67 -43.06 -11.56
C ILE A 1057 16.45 -42.12 -10.36
N GLY A 1058 15.53 -42.44 -9.45
CA GLY A 1058 15.32 -41.74 -8.19
C GLY A 1058 14.53 -40.43 -8.29
N LEU A 1059 13.71 -40.23 -9.33
CA LEU A 1059 12.78 -39.10 -9.36
C LEU A 1059 11.66 -39.26 -8.33
N ASP A 1060 11.11 -38.13 -7.91
CA ASP A 1060 9.91 -38.10 -7.07
C ASP A 1060 8.70 -38.66 -7.83
N GLU A 1061 7.85 -39.44 -7.18
CA GLU A 1061 6.70 -40.08 -7.84
C GLU A 1061 5.74 -39.05 -8.46
N ARG A 1062 5.55 -37.88 -7.82
CA ARG A 1062 4.74 -36.81 -8.39
C ARG A 1062 5.37 -36.23 -9.67
N THR A 1063 6.69 -36.08 -9.69
CA THR A 1063 7.43 -35.63 -10.88
C THR A 1063 7.40 -36.67 -11.99
N ALA A 1064 7.56 -37.96 -11.66
CA ALA A 1064 7.52 -39.05 -12.63
C ALA A 1064 6.12 -39.20 -13.26
N ARG A 1065 5.05 -39.18 -12.44
CA ARG A 1065 3.64 -39.18 -12.91
C ARG A 1065 3.32 -37.95 -13.77
N ASN A 1066 3.79 -36.76 -13.39
CA ASN A 1066 3.64 -35.55 -14.22
C ASN A 1066 4.44 -35.64 -15.54
N THR A 1067 5.56 -36.36 -15.56
CA THR A 1067 6.39 -36.49 -16.76
C THR A 1067 5.71 -37.37 -17.81
N ILE A 1068 5.16 -38.53 -17.42
CA ILE A 1068 4.41 -39.44 -18.31
C ILE A 1068 3.06 -38.85 -18.82
N ALA A 1069 2.62 -37.72 -18.27
CA ALA A 1069 1.52 -36.94 -18.85
C ALA A 1069 1.96 -36.17 -20.11
N ASN A 1070 3.24 -35.79 -20.22
CA ASN A 1070 3.79 -35.06 -21.35
C ASN A 1070 4.66 -35.97 -22.23
N ASN A 1071 4.10 -36.44 -23.35
CA ASN A 1071 4.77 -37.36 -24.29
C ASN A 1071 6.13 -36.81 -24.81
N LYS A 1072 6.28 -35.49 -24.97
CA LYS A 1072 7.53 -34.87 -25.47
C LYS A 1072 8.63 -34.89 -24.42
N VAL A 1073 8.30 -34.55 -23.17
CA VAL A 1073 9.27 -34.62 -22.06
C VAL A 1073 9.60 -36.07 -21.72
N THR A 1074 8.62 -36.99 -21.80
CA THR A 1074 8.83 -38.44 -21.66
C THR A 1074 9.87 -38.94 -22.67
N ALA A 1075 9.71 -38.63 -23.97
CA ALA A 1075 10.64 -39.04 -25.02
C ALA A 1075 12.05 -38.44 -24.80
N ASN A 1076 12.15 -37.16 -24.44
CA ASN A 1076 13.43 -36.51 -24.11
C ASN A 1076 14.12 -37.17 -22.91
N LEU A 1077 13.38 -37.52 -21.86
CA LEU A 1077 13.96 -38.09 -20.65
C LEU A 1077 14.42 -39.53 -20.86
N VAL A 1078 13.63 -40.36 -21.57
CA VAL A 1078 14.05 -41.71 -21.99
C VAL A 1078 15.34 -41.63 -22.83
N ALA A 1079 15.43 -40.69 -23.78
CA ALA A 1079 16.65 -40.49 -24.56
C ALA A 1079 17.85 -40.09 -23.68
N VAL A 1080 17.66 -39.16 -22.74
CA VAL A 1080 18.71 -38.72 -21.80
C VAL A 1080 19.17 -39.84 -20.86
N VAL A 1081 18.27 -40.68 -20.36
CA VAL A 1081 18.62 -41.83 -19.49
C VAL A 1081 19.39 -42.89 -20.26
N ASN A 1082 18.98 -43.18 -21.50
CA ASN A 1082 19.69 -44.10 -22.38
C ASN A 1082 21.07 -43.57 -22.80
N GLU A 1083 21.20 -42.27 -23.11
CA GLU A 1083 22.48 -41.62 -23.42
C GLU A 1083 23.41 -41.54 -22.20
N ALA A 1084 22.86 -41.43 -20.99
CA ALA A 1084 23.61 -41.52 -19.73
C ALA A 1084 24.06 -42.96 -19.38
N ASN A 1085 23.58 -43.96 -20.13
CA ASN A 1085 23.92 -45.38 -20.03
C ASN A 1085 23.75 -45.96 -18.60
N LEU A 1086 22.71 -45.52 -17.89
CA LEU A 1086 22.40 -45.91 -16.51
C LEU A 1086 21.53 -47.18 -16.47
N THR A 1087 22.15 -48.33 -16.15
CA THR A 1087 21.45 -49.62 -16.02
C THR A 1087 20.95 -49.93 -14.61
N ASP A 1088 21.56 -49.32 -13.59
CA ASP A 1088 21.26 -49.53 -12.18
C ASP A 1088 21.00 -48.20 -11.47
N GLY A 1089 20.11 -48.21 -10.48
CA GLY A 1089 19.47 -47.00 -9.96
C GLY A 1089 20.44 -45.96 -9.36
N CYS A 1090 20.28 -44.70 -9.77
CA CYS A 1090 21.13 -43.59 -9.33
C CYS A 1090 20.52 -42.76 -8.19
N SER A 1091 21.31 -41.89 -7.56
CA SER A 1091 20.80 -41.04 -6.47
C SER A 1091 19.76 -40.01 -6.96
N ARG A 1092 18.80 -39.66 -6.10
CA ARG A 1092 17.77 -38.63 -6.36
C ARG A 1092 18.35 -37.28 -6.83
N THR A 1093 19.56 -36.93 -6.41
CA THR A 1093 20.29 -35.75 -6.90
C THR A 1093 20.64 -35.89 -8.39
N VAL A 1094 21.18 -37.04 -8.81
CA VAL A 1094 21.53 -37.33 -10.21
C VAL A 1094 20.25 -37.40 -11.06
N GLY A 1095 19.21 -38.10 -10.62
CA GLY A 1095 17.91 -38.15 -11.32
C GLY A 1095 17.30 -36.77 -11.58
N ASN A 1096 17.30 -35.89 -10.58
CA ASN A 1096 16.84 -34.51 -10.74
C ASN A 1096 17.68 -33.68 -11.73
N LEU A 1097 19.01 -33.89 -11.78
CA LEU A 1097 19.88 -33.24 -12.76
C LEU A 1097 19.62 -33.75 -14.18
N LEU A 1098 19.43 -35.06 -14.36
CA LEU A 1098 19.07 -35.67 -15.66
C LEU A 1098 17.70 -35.17 -16.17
N TYR A 1099 16.71 -35.06 -15.28
CA TYR A 1099 15.42 -34.43 -15.59
C TYR A 1099 15.58 -32.96 -16.04
N THR A 1100 16.49 -32.24 -15.39
CA THR A 1100 16.81 -30.85 -15.76
C THR A 1100 17.50 -30.77 -17.14
N VAL A 1101 18.38 -31.73 -17.48
CA VAL A 1101 18.94 -31.86 -18.84
C VAL A 1101 17.83 -32.14 -19.87
N ALA A 1102 16.94 -33.11 -19.62
CA ALA A 1102 15.86 -33.49 -20.54
C ALA A 1102 14.85 -32.36 -20.83
N THR A 1103 14.73 -31.39 -19.91
CA THR A 1103 13.78 -30.26 -20.01
C THR A 1103 14.41 -28.95 -20.47
N LYS A 1104 15.70 -28.69 -20.17
CA LYS A 1104 16.35 -27.38 -20.43
C LYS A 1104 17.54 -27.36 -21.39
N TYR A 1105 18.09 -28.52 -21.79
CA TYR A 1105 19.36 -28.52 -22.55
C TYR A 1105 19.29 -27.70 -23.86
N PRO A 1106 20.28 -26.83 -24.17
CA PRO A 1106 20.19 -25.93 -25.32
C PRO A 1106 20.10 -26.67 -26.66
N SER A 1107 19.04 -26.37 -27.44
CA SER A 1107 18.80 -27.03 -28.73
C SER A 1107 19.87 -26.75 -29.79
N ASN A 1108 20.63 -25.65 -29.66
CA ASN A 1108 21.73 -25.28 -30.55
C ASN A 1108 23.05 -26.00 -30.24
N SER A 1109 23.14 -26.79 -29.16
CA SER A 1109 24.39 -27.39 -28.68
C SER A 1109 24.32 -28.90 -28.45
N LEU A 1110 23.29 -29.58 -28.97
CA LEU A 1110 22.96 -30.98 -28.69
C LEU A 1110 24.13 -31.97 -28.88
N VAL A 1111 25.12 -31.63 -29.72
CA VAL A 1111 26.35 -32.41 -29.94
C VAL A 1111 27.12 -32.67 -28.63
N HIS A 1112 27.09 -31.72 -27.68
CA HIS A 1112 27.84 -31.81 -26.42
C HIS A 1112 27.01 -32.41 -25.26
N ARG A 1113 25.76 -32.85 -25.50
CA ARG A 1113 24.91 -33.46 -24.47
C ARG A 1113 25.51 -34.72 -23.85
N PRO A 1114 26.08 -35.69 -24.59
CA PRO A 1114 26.69 -36.88 -23.99
C PRO A 1114 27.81 -36.56 -23.00
N THR A 1115 28.66 -35.58 -23.32
CA THR A 1115 29.74 -35.13 -22.42
C THR A 1115 29.19 -34.49 -21.14
N LEU A 1116 28.08 -33.75 -21.21
CA LEU A 1116 27.44 -33.24 -20.00
C LEU A 1116 26.86 -34.36 -19.13
N LEU A 1117 26.27 -35.39 -19.75
CA LEU A 1117 25.73 -36.54 -19.05
C LEU A 1117 26.82 -37.34 -18.32
N GLU A 1118 27.99 -37.53 -18.94
CA GLU A 1118 29.16 -38.13 -18.28
C GLU A 1118 29.56 -37.35 -17.00
N TYR A 1119 29.51 -36.01 -17.04
CA TYR A 1119 29.84 -35.15 -15.90
C TYR A 1119 28.79 -35.18 -14.78
N VAL A 1120 27.52 -35.41 -15.12
CA VAL A 1120 26.43 -35.60 -14.14
C VAL A 1120 26.49 -37.00 -13.52
N VAL A 1121 26.68 -38.05 -14.33
CA VAL A 1121 26.77 -39.45 -13.87
C VAL A 1121 28.01 -39.69 -13.01
N SER A 1122 29.18 -39.20 -13.44
CA SER A 1122 30.43 -39.25 -12.65
C SER A 1122 30.40 -38.35 -11.40
N SER A 1123 29.30 -37.62 -11.17
CA SER A 1123 29.14 -36.68 -10.05
C SER A 1123 30.23 -35.60 -10.01
N LYS A 1124 30.77 -35.19 -11.16
CA LYS A 1124 31.59 -33.97 -11.28
C LYS A 1124 30.73 -32.71 -11.13
N ILE A 1125 29.57 -32.71 -11.79
CA ILE A 1125 28.49 -31.72 -11.62
C ILE A 1125 27.50 -32.27 -10.58
N LYS A 1126 27.38 -31.58 -9.44
CA LYS A 1126 26.61 -32.05 -8.27
C LYS A 1126 25.41 -31.17 -7.92
N THR A 1127 25.31 -29.98 -8.50
CA THR A 1127 24.28 -28.99 -8.16
C THR A 1127 23.60 -28.44 -9.40
N PRO A 1128 22.33 -28.01 -9.32
CA PRO A 1128 21.65 -27.35 -10.44
C PRO A 1128 22.36 -26.09 -10.92
N ALA A 1129 23.05 -25.36 -10.02
CA ALA A 1129 23.79 -24.15 -10.37
C ALA A 1129 24.96 -24.44 -11.34
N GLN A 1130 25.73 -25.51 -11.09
CA GLN A 1130 26.78 -25.97 -12.02
C GLN A 1130 26.19 -26.50 -13.35
N LEU A 1131 24.96 -27.01 -13.34
CA LEU A 1131 24.29 -27.50 -14.54
C LEU A 1131 23.78 -26.36 -15.45
N GLU A 1132 23.21 -25.30 -14.85
CA GLU A 1132 22.83 -24.07 -15.58
C GLU A 1132 24.07 -23.34 -16.12
N ALA A 1133 25.22 -23.45 -15.44
CA ALA A 1133 26.52 -22.99 -15.94
C ALA A 1133 26.92 -23.73 -17.22
N ALA A 1134 26.84 -25.07 -17.21
CA ALA A 1134 27.11 -25.90 -18.37
C ALA A 1134 26.17 -25.59 -19.54
N PHE A 1135 24.86 -25.39 -19.27
CA PHE A 1135 23.92 -24.95 -20.31
C PHE A 1135 24.30 -23.58 -20.87
N SER A 1136 24.71 -22.63 -20.03
CA SER A 1136 25.10 -21.28 -20.46
C SER A 1136 26.37 -21.30 -21.32
N PHE A 1137 27.35 -22.12 -20.95
CA PHE A 1137 28.58 -22.35 -21.70
C PHE A 1137 28.30 -22.98 -23.08
N PHE A 1138 27.55 -24.09 -23.11
CA PHE A 1138 27.21 -24.77 -24.38
C PHE A 1138 26.27 -23.93 -25.25
N ALA A 1139 25.34 -23.16 -24.68
CA ALA A 1139 24.49 -22.24 -25.45
C ALA A 1139 25.28 -21.13 -26.14
N ALA A 1140 26.40 -20.68 -25.55
CA ALA A 1140 27.28 -19.65 -26.10
C ALA A 1140 28.21 -20.17 -27.21
N ILE A 1141 28.65 -21.43 -27.12
CA ILE A 1141 29.53 -22.08 -28.12
C ILE A 1141 28.71 -22.72 -29.26
N GLY A 1142 27.48 -23.14 -28.98
CA GLY A 1142 26.63 -23.83 -29.96
C GLY A 1142 27.18 -25.22 -30.26
N SER A 1143 27.67 -25.42 -31.49
CA SER A 1143 28.18 -26.70 -31.97
C SER A 1143 29.66 -26.65 -32.38
N GLU A 1144 30.43 -25.68 -31.88
CA GLU A 1144 31.88 -25.59 -32.08
C GLU A 1144 32.65 -26.41 -31.01
N ASP A 1145 33.84 -26.89 -31.33
CA ASP A 1145 34.67 -27.65 -30.38
C ASP A 1145 35.14 -26.76 -29.21
N PHE A 1146 34.94 -27.24 -27.98
CA PHE A 1146 35.31 -26.52 -26.75
C PHE A 1146 36.54 -27.13 -26.06
N LYS A 1147 37.26 -26.36 -25.24
CA LYS A 1147 38.35 -26.88 -24.41
C LYS A 1147 37.82 -27.38 -23.07
N LEU A 1148 38.29 -28.54 -22.63
CA LEU A 1148 37.83 -29.18 -21.40
C LEU A 1148 38.13 -28.31 -20.17
N ASP A 1149 39.32 -27.72 -20.09
CA ASP A 1149 39.75 -26.88 -18.97
C ASP A 1149 38.84 -25.65 -18.79
N GLU A 1150 38.48 -24.99 -19.91
CA GLU A 1150 37.60 -23.81 -19.93
C GLU A 1150 36.15 -24.17 -19.56
N PHE A 1151 35.72 -25.40 -19.85
CA PHE A 1151 34.44 -25.95 -19.42
C PHE A 1151 34.42 -26.33 -17.93
N GLU A 1152 35.47 -26.99 -17.43
CA GLU A 1152 35.58 -27.36 -16.00
C GLU A 1152 35.67 -26.12 -15.11
N GLU A 1153 36.41 -25.08 -15.52
CA GLU A 1153 36.47 -23.79 -14.83
C GLU A 1153 35.08 -23.11 -14.83
N ALA A 1154 34.42 -22.99 -15.98
CA ALA A 1154 33.10 -22.36 -16.09
C ALA A 1154 32.01 -23.09 -15.30
N CYS A 1155 32.11 -24.41 -15.16
CA CYS A 1155 31.17 -25.24 -14.39
C CYS A 1155 31.56 -25.42 -12.92
N GLY A 1156 32.64 -24.79 -12.45
CA GLY A 1156 33.13 -24.91 -11.08
C GLY A 1156 33.52 -26.34 -10.67
N VAL A 1157 33.95 -27.16 -11.63
CA VAL A 1157 34.29 -28.57 -11.39
C VAL A 1157 35.63 -28.65 -10.66
N GLY A 1158 35.71 -29.48 -9.62
CA GLY A 1158 36.91 -29.65 -8.80
C GLY A 1158 37.09 -28.60 -7.69
N MET A 1159 36.30 -27.52 -7.66
CA MET A 1159 36.33 -26.54 -6.57
C MET A 1159 35.57 -27.07 -5.34
N THR A 1160 36.19 -27.00 -4.15
CA THR A 1160 35.60 -27.47 -2.89
C THR A 1160 34.94 -26.36 -2.06
N ASP A 1161 35.13 -25.10 -2.44
CA ASP A 1161 34.65 -23.94 -1.70
C ASP A 1161 33.35 -23.39 -2.31
N LEU A 1162 32.23 -23.58 -1.58
CA LEU A 1162 30.90 -23.10 -1.98
C LEU A 1162 30.86 -21.59 -2.24
N GLN A 1163 31.70 -20.82 -1.53
CA GLN A 1163 31.76 -19.37 -1.65
C GLN A 1163 32.42 -18.93 -2.96
N THR A 1164 33.26 -19.77 -3.56
CA THR A 1164 33.92 -19.54 -4.86
C THR A 1164 33.05 -20.02 -6.03
N ILE A 1165 32.25 -21.09 -5.84
CA ILE A 1165 31.27 -21.52 -6.85
C ILE A 1165 30.19 -20.44 -7.05
N MET A 1166 29.69 -19.82 -5.98
CA MET A 1166 28.81 -18.62 -6.05
C MET A 1166 29.54 -17.31 -6.44
N LEU A 1167 30.67 -17.41 -7.13
CA LEU A 1167 31.56 -16.29 -7.49
C LEU A 1167 31.90 -16.28 -8.99
N LEU A 1168 31.79 -17.44 -9.64
CA LEU A 1168 31.92 -17.63 -11.09
C LEU A 1168 30.55 -17.79 -11.79
N LEU A 1169 29.48 -17.99 -11.01
CA LEU A 1169 28.07 -18.04 -11.42
C LEU A 1169 27.35 -16.73 -11.07
#